data_AF-A0AA92W6E4-F1
#
_entry.id   AF-A0AA92W6E4-F1
#
_cell.length_a   1.000
_cell.length_b   1.000
_cell.length_c   1.000
_cell.angle_alpha   90.00
_cell.angle_beta   90.00
_cell.angle_gamma   90.00
#
_symmetry.space_group_name_H-M   'P 1'
#
loop_
_entity.id
_entity.type
_entity.pdbx_description
1 polymer ?
#
loop_
_entity_poly.entity_id
_entity_poly.type
_entity_poly.pdbx_seq_one_letter_code
_entity_poly.pdbx_strand_id
1 'polypeptide(L)'
;MRTAKELFAELNSFDENRRIEAKSASAVGKSMMETVCAFANEPGLCGGYLLLGAKRTGIAEDGRPIYEPENIEYTDKIQSDFVAMCNSMFNVRIRPIINVEEYLGKTVIVVKIEELPESQKPACFAKRGLPEGAFRRIGPSDEKCSEEDMYLFYQSADTYDSCIVDDADLDDIDENALNFYRKLRKEVNPDAEELTLNDVDLLRALGAVKKNKQGGYDLTYTGLLVFGKQMSLRRLVPSFRVDYIRISGNQWLADGDNRFEQTIDMRGPLILMVNKACSAVMDDLPKGFELKKDSMQASTPAILPNKVLREAIVNSYIHRSNRVNQPIQIIRYSNRIEIHNPGYSLKPQDDWGEPGSMLRNPRISEIFHDTNLAETKGTGIGAMRRLMKEAGLMPPTFESNHEANKFTARLLLHHFLSKENMEWLAQYAEFGLVNEQKLALVFVREVGAIDNATYRQLDSSITHARARLEIHKLCDLGFLEKKGQGRNTYYIRTSKVVSLGERLPPQDERLLPQHGILGERYQGENERYQAFEERYQGEVGTFEERYQGVNREELLLLLPDHIKKRIDEVGKRVPKDVLNKLVVDMCSIVPLSMNDLSVLLHRNSKSFKNKNIKVLLENNQLFYWIPEMINHPQQKYVADPSMARSSNKKRKQ
;
A
#
# COMPACT_ATOMS: atom_id res chain seq x y z
N MET A 1 5.42 32.37 -17.51
CA MET A 1 6.12 31.07 -17.41
C MET A 1 7.17 31.20 -16.33
N ARG A 2 7.53 30.12 -15.62
CA ARG A 2 8.58 30.16 -14.59
C ARG A 2 9.97 30.07 -15.21
N THR A 3 10.94 30.76 -14.63
CA THR A 3 12.34 30.72 -15.07
C THR A 3 13.07 29.47 -14.57
N ALA A 4 14.16 29.09 -15.24
CA ALA A 4 15.06 28.02 -14.79
C ALA A 4 15.58 28.31 -13.38
N LYS A 5 15.91 29.57 -13.06
CA LYS A 5 16.34 30.01 -11.73
C LYS A 5 15.31 29.68 -10.63
N GLU A 6 14.03 29.93 -10.87
CA GLU A 6 12.96 29.58 -9.93
C GLU A 6 12.79 28.07 -9.77
N LEU A 7 12.94 27.30 -10.85
CA LEU A 7 12.77 25.85 -10.83
C LEU A 7 13.94 25.15 -10.14
N PHE A 8 15.18 25.57 -10.39
CA PHE A 8 16.35 25.12 -9.62
C PHE A 8 16.26 25.52 -8.15
N ALA A 9 15.77 26.72 -7.81
CA ALA A 9 15.58 27.13 -6.42
C ALA A 9 14.52 26.28 -5.69
N GLU A 10 13.42 25.90 -6.37
CA GLU A 10 12.40 25.02 -5.79
C GLU A 10 12.88 23.57 -5.68
N LEU A 11 13.59 23.04 -6.68
CA LEU A 11 14.19 21.70 -6.62
C LEU A 11 15.26 21.57 -5.52
N ASN A 12 16.10 22.60 -5.34
CA ASN A 12 17.07 22.67 -4.25
C ASN A 12 16.43 22.94 -2.87
N SER A 13 15.13 23.26 -2.84
CA SER A 13 14.33 23.30 -1.61
C SER A 13 13.58 21.98 -1.37
N PHE A 14 13.09 21.32 -2.43
CA PHE A 14 12.22 20.15 -2.40
C PHE A 14 12.59 19.14 -3.49
N ASP A 15 13.07 17.97 -3.08
CA ASP A 15 13.49 16.86 -3.96
C ASP A 15 12.32 16.17 -4.67
N GLU A 16 11.16 16.13 -3.99
CA GLU A 16 9.93 15.52 -4.45
C GLU A 16 8.95 16.64 -4.78
N ASN A 17 8.65 16.81 -6.08
CA ASN A 17 7.77 17.87 -6.55
C ASN A 17 6.67 17.32 -7.46
N ARG A 18 5.42 17.63 -7.12
CA ARG A 18 4.24 17.21 -7.89
C ARG A 18 4.15 17.86 -9.27
N ARG A 19 4.78 19.03 -9.48
CA ARG A 19 4.71 19.84 -10.71
C ARG A 19 6.06 20.20 -11.33
N ILE A 20 7.17 19.63 -10.84
CA ILE A 20 8.50 19.80 -11.45
C ILE A 20 9.16 18.43 -11.60
N GLU A 21 9.57 18.10 -12.82
CA GLU A 21 10.36 16.91 -13.13
C GLU A 21 11.75 17.32 -13.63
N ALA A 22 12.81 16.91 -12.92
CA ALA A 22 14.19 17.24 -13.26
C ALA A 22 14.87 16.10 -14.04
N LYS A 23 15.53 16.40 -15.17
CA LYS A 23 16.31 15.43 -15.94
C LYS A 23 17.69 15.98 -16.32
N SER A 24 18.72 15.13 -16.20
CA SER A 24 20.05 15.40 -16.75
C SER A 24 20.02 15.52 -18.28
N ALA A 25 21.00 16.19 -18.88
CA ALA A 25 21.07 16.35 -20.34
C ALA A 25 21.15 14.98 -21.06
N SER A 26 21.78 14.01 -20.41
CA SER A 26 21.90 12.60 -20.85
C SER A 26 20.61 11.78 -20.74
N ALA A 27 19.58 12.25 -20.01
CA ALA A 27 18.34 11.50 -19.74
C ALA A 27 17.15 11.95 -20.59
N VAL A 28 17.36 12.84 -21.57
CA VAL A 28 16.30 13.36 -22.43
C VAL A 28 15.84 12.30 -23.43
N GLY A 29 14.57 11.90 -23.40
CA GLY A 29 14.04 10.87 -24.29
C GLY A 29 12.65 10.33 -23.90
N LYS A 30 12.33 9.12 -24.41
CA LYS A 30 10.99 8.51 -24.33
C LYS A 30 10.43 8.36 -22.91
N SER A 31 11.29 8.16 -21.90
CA SER A 31 10.89 8.08 -20.48
C SER A 31 10.23 9.35 -19.96
N MET A 32 10.49 10.51 -20.56
CA MET A 32 9.83 11.76 -20.19
C MET A 32 8.41 11.87 -20.74
N MET A 33 8.05 11.11 -21.77
CA MET A 33 6.73 11.17 -22.38
C MET A 33 5.65 10.60 -21.44
N GLU A 34 6.04 9.72 -20.51
CA GLU A 34 5.17 9.22 -19.45
C GLU A 34 4.84 10.37 -18.46
N THR A 35 5.81 11.21 -18.10
CA THR A 35 5.61 12.47 -17.35
C THR A 35 4.77 13.50 -18.11
N VAL A 36 4.99 13.68 -19.42
CA VAL A 36 4.19 14.59 -20.26
C VAL A 36 2.73 14.15 -20.28
N CYS A 37 2.48 12.83 -20.39
CA CYS A 37 1.14 12.25 -20.30
C CYS A 37 0.50 12.48 -18.92
N ALA A 38 1.26 12.24 -17.84
CA ALA A 38 0.82 12.44 -16.46
C ALA A 38 0.44 13.91 -16.16
N PHE A 39 1.29 14.88 -16.52
CA PHE A 39 1.01 16.32 -16.34
C PHE A 39 -0.16 16.83 -17.20
N ALA A 40 -0.38 16.25 -18.39
CA ALA A 40 -1.49 16.61 -19.27
C ALA A 40 -2.84 16.04 -18.79
N ASN A 41 -2.83 14.87 -18.16
CA ASN A 41 -4.03 14.18 -17.70
C ASN A 41 -4.49 14.58 -16.29
N GLU A 42 -3.59 14.80 -15.34
CA GLU A 42 -3.95 14.88 -13.92
C GLU A 42 -4.98 15.99 -13.62
N PRO A 43 -6.20 15.67 -13.13
CA PRO A 43 -7.24 16.67 -12.91
C PRO A 43 -6.88 17.71 -11.84
N GLY A 44 -6.97 18.99 -12.18
CA GLY A 44 -6.76 20.11 -11.25
C GLY A 44 -5.29 20.34 -10.87
N LEU A 45 -4.34 19.72 -11.57
CA LEU A 45 -2.91 19.97 -11.38
C LEU A 45 -2.49 21.35 -11.94
N CYS A 46 -3.23 21.85 -12.94
CA CYS A 46 -2.88 22.98 -13.79
C CYS A 46 -1.57 22.77 -14.59
N GLY A 47 -1.22 21.51 -14.85
CA GLY A 47 -0.03 21.09 -15.58
C GLY A 47 1.25 21.09 -14.75
N GLY A 48 2.40 20.98 -15.42
CA GLY A 48 3.71 20.82 -14.78
C GLY A 48 4.87 21.30 -15.64
N TYR A 49 6.06 21.29 -15.04
CA TYR A 49 7.31 21.72 -15.65
C TYR A 49 8.28 20.54 -15.75
N LEU A 50 8.95 20.39 -16.90
CA LEU A 50 10.13 19.54 -17.03
C LEU A 50 11.36 20.45 -17.19
N LEU A 51 12.36 20.26 -16.34
CA LEU A 51 13.60 21.02 -16.34
C LEU A 51 14.74 20.12 -16.84
N LEU A 52 15.26 20.44 -18.03
CA LEU A 52 16.23 19.61 -18.74
C LEU A 52 17.62 20.24 -18.62
N GLY A 53 18.62 19.40 -18.36
CA GLY A 53 19.92 19.88 -17.92
C GLY A 53 19.94 20.18 -16.42
N ALA A 54 19.11 19.51 -15.63
CA ALA A 54 19.15 19.56 -14.16
C ALA A 54 19.67 18.22 -13.63
N LYS A 55 20.90 18.22 -13.11
CA LYS A 55 21.57 17.02 -12.61
C LYS A 55 21.62 17.06 -11.09
N ARG A 56 21.10 16.01 -10.45
CA ARG A 56 21.30 15.81 -9.02
C ARG A 56 22.74 15.38 -8.75
N THR A 57 23.50 16.20 -8.06
CA THR A 57 24.91 15.95 -7.70
C THR A 57 25.06 15.37 -6.30
N GLY A 58 24.12 15.66 -5.39
CA GLY A 58 24.19 15.13 -4.03
C GLY A 58 23.00 15.45 -3.14
N ILE A 59 23.31 15.51 -1.84
CA ILE A 59 22.45 15.94 -0.74
C ILE A 59 23.33 16.82 0.16
N ALA A 60 22.84 17.98 0.58
CA ALA A 60 23.53 18.89 1.49
C ALA A 60 23.47 18.41 2.95
N GLU A 61 24.26 19.02 3.83
CA GLU A 61 24.30 18.69 5.27
C GLU A 61 22.94 18.88 5.97
N ASP A 62 22.05 19.72 5.43
CA ASP A 62 20.67 19.89 5.90
C ASP A 62 19.64 18.93 5.24
N GLY A 63 20.13 17.87 4.59
CA GLY A 63 19.31 16.84 3.96
C GLY A 63 18.59 17.26 2.66
N ARG A 64 18.71 18.52 2.23
CA ARG A 64 18.17 18.99 0.94
C ARG A 64 18.92 18.37 -0.24
N PRO A 65 18.26 18.10 -1.38
CA PRO A 65 18.97 17.68 -2.58
C PRO A 65 19.86 18.81 -3.12
N ILE A 66 20.89 18.46 -3.89
CA ILE A 66 21.64 19.41 -4.70
C ILE A 66 21.43 19.06 -6.16
N TYR A 67 20.77 19.96 -6.89
CA TYR A 67 20.59 19.99 -8.34
C TYR A 67 21.43 21.14 -8.92
N GLU A 68 22.37 20.77 -9.79
CA GLU A 68 23.23 21.68 -10.54
C GLU A 68 22.87 21.65 -12.04
N PRO A 69 23.10 22.75 -12.77
CA PRO A 69 22.86 22.75 -14.20
C PRO A 69 23.94 22.00 -14.99
N GLU A 70 23.51 21.11 -15.87
CA GLU A 70 24.33 20.34 -16.81
C GLU A 70 24.05 20.86 -18.23
N ASN A 71 25.11 21.21 -18.96
CA ASN A 71 24.97 21.95 -20.22
C ASN A 71 24.29 21.12 -21.32
N ILE A 72 23.27 21.69 -21.96
CA ILE A 72 22.69 21.15 -23.18
C ILE A 72 23.32 21.82 -24.40
N GLU A 73 24.07 21.06 -25.19
CA GLU A 73 24.76 21.56 -26.40
C GLU A 73 23.83 21.70 -27.62
N TYR A 74 22.88 20.77 -27.81
CA TYR A 74 22.05 20.67 -29.03
C TYR A 74 20.59 21.05 -28.76
N THR A 75 20.37 22.25 -28.21
CA THR A 75 19.06 22.74 -27.76
C THR A 75 18.00 22.72 -28.87
N ASP A 76 18.28 23.28 -30.05
CA ASP A 76 17.31 23.36 -31.16
C ASP A 76 16.85 21.99 -31.65
N LYS A 77 17.76 21.02 -31.68
CA LYS A 77 17.42 19.62 -31.99
C LYS A 77 16.53 19.03 -30.90
N ILE A 78 16.89 19.19 -29.62
CA ILE A 78 16.10 18.65 -28.51
C ILE A 78 14.70 19.27 -28.46
N GLN A 79 14.56 20.57 -28.70
CA GLN A 79 13.26 21.25 -28.83
C GLN A 79 12.43 20.65 -29.98
N SER A 80 13.04 20.50 -31.16
CA SER A 80 12.39 19.95 -32.35
C SER A 80 11.95 18.49 -32.17
N ASP A 81 12.85 17.64 -31.66
CA ASP A 81 12.59 16.23 -31.35
C ASP A 81 11.49 16.11 -30.29
N PHE A 82 11.50 16.96 -29.25
CA PHE A 82 10.49 16.94 -28.18
C PHE A 82 9.10 17.34 -28.70
N VAL A 83 9.00 18.41 -29.49
CA VAL A 83 7.75 18.82 -30.14
C VAL A 83 7.26 17.74 -31.12
N ALA A 84 8.16 17.08 -31.84
CA ALA A 84 7.81 15.96 -32.72
C ALA A 84 7.26 14.75 -31.93
N MET A 85 7.86 14.40 -30.77
CA MET A 85 7.33 13.35 -29.90
C MET A 85 5.93 13.68 -29.37
N CYS A 86 5.73 14.88 -28.82
CA CYS A 86 4.42 15.31 -28.30
C CYS A 86 3.30 15.36 -29.35
N ASN A 87 3.63 15.56 -30.62
CA ASN A 87 2.67 15.54 -31.74
C ASN A 87 2.41 14.14 -32.33
N SER A 88 3.23 13.12 -32.04
CA SER A 88 3.20 11.83 -32.74
C SER A 88 3.10 10.59 -31.85
N MET A 89 3.43 10.69 -30.56
CA MET A 89 3.35 9.55 -29.63
C MET A 89 1.98 9.35 -29.01
N PHE A 90 1.15 10.40 -28.96
CA PHE A 90 -0.14 10.40 -28.27
C PHE A 90 -1.35 10.39 -29.22
N ASN A 91 -2.51 9.96 -28.71
CA ASN A 91 -3.81 10.05 -29.38
C ASN A 91 -4.26 11.52 -29.62
N VAL A 92 -3.87 12.44 -28.73
CA VAL A 92 -4.16 13.88 -28.80
C VAL A 92 -2.87 14.70 -28.85
N ARG A 93 -2.89 15.87 -29.49
CA ARG A 93 -1.70 16.72 -29.66
C ARG A 93 -1.43 17.57 -28.43
N ILE A 94 -0.57 17.08 -27.53
CA ILE A 94 -0.07 17.87 -26.42
C ILE A 94 0.87 18.96 -26.98
N ARG A 95 0.62 20.22 -26.62
CA ARG A 95 1.44 21.37 -27.04
C ARG A 95 2.32 21.86 -25.88
N PRO A 96 3.61 21.49 -25.83
CA PRO A 96 4.52 22.04 -24.83
C PRO A 96 4.84 23.51 -25.13
N ILE A 97 4.97 24.32 -24.08
CA ILE A 97 5.58 25.66 -24.15
C ILE A 97 7.04 25.49 -23.70
N ILE A 98 8.00 25.84 -24.56
CA ILE A 98 9.42 25.56 -24.33
C ILE A 98 10.23 26.85 -24.37
N ASN A 99 11.03 27.07 -23.33
CA ASN A 99 12.05 28.12 -23.25
C ASN A 99 13.44 27.47 -23.14
N VAL A 100 14.43 28.04 -23.85
CA VAL A 100 15.85 27.83 -23.56
C VAL A 100 16.30 28.98 -22.67
N GLU A 101 16.99 28.67 -21.57
CA GLU A 101 17.53 29.68 -20.65
C GLU A 101 18.99 29.38 -20.31
N GLU A 102 19.76 30.42 -19.99
CA GLU A 102 21.10 30.27 -19.43
C GLU A 102 21.03 30.40 -17.91
N TYR A 103 21.58 29.42 -17.19
CA TYR A 103 21.64 29.42 -15.74
C TYR A 103 23.03 28.98 -15.26
N LEU A 104 23.70 29.85 -14.50
CA LEU A 104 25.08 29.64 -14.00
C LEU A 104 26.11 29.29 -15.10
N GLY A 105 26.03 29.93 -16.28
CA GLY A 105 26.94 29.66 -17.40
C GLY A 105 26.72 28.29 -18.06
N LYS A 106 25.48 27.79 -18.02
CA LYS A 106 25.03 26.53 -18.62
C LYS A 106 23.69 26.75 -19.32
N THR A 107 23.56 26.23 -20.53
CA THR A 107 22.30 26.26 -21.28
C THR A 107 21.40 25.11 -20.82
N VAL A 108 20.18 25.44 -20.40
CA VAL A 108 19.16 24.51 -19.91
C VAL A 108 17.82 24.75 -20.62
N ILE A 109 16.90 23.79 -20.56
CA ILE A 109 15.59 23.90 -21.21
C ILE A 109 14.48 23.77 -20.17
N VAL A 110 13.56 24.73 -20.17
CA VAL A 110 12.33 24.72 -19.38
C VAL A 110 11.16 24.37 -20.29
N VAL A 111 10.50 23.25 -20.04
CA VAL A 111 9.27 22.84 -20.72
C VAL A 111 8.10 22.99 -19.76
N LYS A 112 7.07 23.78 -20.10
CA LYS A 112 5.76 23.71 -19.44
C LYS A 112 4.83 22.81 -20.26
N ILE A 113 4.22 21.83 -19.60
CA ILE A 113 3.06 21.08 -20.07
C ILE A 113 1.83 21.66 -19.38
N GLU A 114 0.80 21.98 -20.14
CA GLU A 114 -0.48 22.43 -19.59
C GLU A 114 -1.43 21.24 -19.42
N GLU A 115 -2.31 21.31 -18.43
CA GLU A 115 -3.39 20.33 -18.26
C GLU A 115 -4.35 20.41 -19.46
N LEU A 116 -4.72 19.27 -20.03
CA LEU A 116 -5.64 19.24 -21.17
C LEU A 116 -7.08 19.61 -20.75
N PRO A 117 -7.89 20.19 -21.66
CA PRO A 117 -9.33 20.26 -21.48
C PRO A 117 -9.92 18.85 -21.29
N GLU A 118 -10.96 18.72 -20.47
CA GLU A 118 -11.60 17.42 -20.16
C GLU A 118 -12.04 16.67 -21.43
N SER A 119 -12.54 17.39 -22.43
CA SER A 119 -12.92 16.87 -23.76
C SER A 119 -11.76 16.34 -24.62
N GLN A 120 -10.52 16.44 -24.14
CA GLN A 120 -9.30 15.89 -24.76
C GLN A 120 -8.60 14.86 -23.85
N LYS A 121 -9.14 14.58 -22.66
CA LYS A 121 -8.65 13.52 -21.77
C LYS A 121 -9.39 12.19 -22.04
N PRO A 122 -8.75 11.03 -21.82
CA PRO A 122 -7.34 10.87 -21.50
C PRO A 122 -6.44 11.01 -22.74
N ALA A 123 -5.32 11.72 -22.56
CA ALA A 123 -4.15 11.51 -23.42
C ALA A 123 -3.55 10.14 -23.12
N CYS A 124 -3.19 9.41 -24.17
CA CYS A 124 -2.52 8.13 -24.08
C CYS A 124 -1.55 7.89 -25.23
N PHE A 125 -0.54 7.05 -25.02
CA PHE A 125 0.33 6.59 -26.09
C PHE A 125 -0.48 5.85 -27.16
N ALA A 126 -0.52 6.39 -28.37
CA ALA A 126 -1.34 5.88 -29.48
C ALA A 126 -1.02 4.43 -29.87
N LYS A 127 0.18 3.93 -29.54
CA LYS A 127 0.61 2.54 -29.75
C LYS A 127 0.35 1.59 -28.57
N ARG A 128 -0.01 2.11 -27.39
CA ARG A 128 -0.43 1.31 -26.22
C ARG A 128 -1.95 1.30 -26.03
N GLY A 129 -2.65 2.32 -26.52
CA GLY A 129 -4.10 2.45 -26.37
C GLY A 129 -4.53 2.88 -24.97
N LEU A 130 -5.75 2.52 -24.57
CA LEU A 130 -6.30 2.72 -23.23
C LEU A 130 -6.66 1.37 -22.60
N PRO A 131 -6.58 1.25 -21.26
CA PRO A 131 -6.03 2.23 -20.31
C PRO A 131 -4.49 2.31 -20.37
N GLU A 132 -3.82 1.29 -20.93
CA GLU A 132 -2.38 1.05 -20.76
C GLU A 132 -1.42 2.14 -21.27
N GLY A 133 -1.88 3.01 -22.16
CA GLY A 133 -1.11 4.15 -22.64
C GLY A 133 -1.30 5.45 -21.86
N ALA A 134 -2.22 5.52 -20.90
CA ALA A 134 -2.47 6.72 -20.11
C ALA A 134 -1.70 6.67 -18.78
N PHE A 135 -1.29 7.86 -18.30
CA PHE A 135 -0.59 8.09 -17.04
C PHE A 135 -1.21 9.26 -16.27
N ARG A 136 -1.00 9.30 -14.96
CA ARG A 136 -1.48 10.31 -14.00
C ARG A 136 -0.36 10.73 -13.04
N ARG A 137 -0.41 11.95 -12.49
CA ARG A 137 0.64 12.50 -11.61
C ARG A 137 0.21 12.44 -10.15
N ILE A 138 0.54 11.33 -9.49
CA ILE A 138 0.16 11.06 -8.10
C ILE A 138 1.34 11.43 -7.18
N GLY A 139 1.27 12.61 -6.58
CA GLY A 139 2.41 13.19 -5.84
C GLY A 139 3.60 13.41 -6.79
N PRO A 140 4.84 13.01 -6.42
CA PRO A 140 6.00 13.12 -7.32
C PRO A 140 6.07 12.02 -8.40
N SER A 141 5.13 11.06 -8.43
CA SER A 141 5.19 9.89 -9.33
C SER A 141 4.29 10.01 -10.56
N ASP A 142 4.77 9.51 -11.69
CA ASP A 142 3.98 9.26 -12.90
C ASP A 142 3.45 7.81 -12.86
N GLU A 143 2.21 7.64 -12.41
CA GLU A 143 1.59 6.31 -12.26
C GLU A 143 0.77 5.94 -13.52
N LYS A 144 0.86 4.67 -13.92
CA LYS A 144 0.11 4.14 -15.07
C LYS A 144 -1.37 4.03 -14.73
N CYS A 145 -2.24 4.51 -15.63
CA CYS A 145 -3.68 4.42 -15.43
C CYS A 145 -4.19 2.97 -15.40
N SER A 146 -5.12 2.72 -14.48
CA SER A 146 -5.95 1.52 -14.45
C SER A 146 -7.28 1.74 -15.18
N GLU A 147 -8.08 0.68 -15.32
CA GLU A 147 -9.50 0.78 -15.72
C GLU A 147 -10.34 1.64 -14.76
N GLU A 148 -9.89 1.88 -13.51
CA GLU A 148 -10.60 2.74 -12.57
C GLU A 148 -10.35 4.23 -12.84
N ASP A 149 -9.14 4.61 -13.27
CA ASP A 149 -8.83 5.99 -13.64
C ASP A 149 -9.61 6.48 -14.86
N MET A 150 -9.99 5.56 -15.75
CA MET A 150 -10.76 5.88 -16.96
C MET A 150 -12.06 6.64 -16.64
N TYR A 151 -12.68 6.34 -15.50
CA TYR A 151 -13.92 6.98 -15.05
C TYR A 151 -13.74 8.42 -14.55
N LEU A 152 -12.51 8.86 -14.25
CA LEU A 152 -12.23 10.27 -13.96
C LEU A 152 -12.20 11.13 -15.23
N PHE A 153 -11.95 10.50 -16.38
CA PHE A 153 -11.94 11.17 -17.69
C PHE A 153 -13.31 11.05 -18.38
N TYR A 154 -13.96 9.88 -18.28
CA TYR A 154 -15.29 9.63 -18.84
C TYR A 154 -16.43 10.11 -17.94
N GLN A 155 -16.50 11.41 -17.66
CA GLN A 155 -17.55 12.04 -16.84
C GLN A 155 -18.99 11.83 -17.36
N SER A 156 -19.15 11.38 -18.61
CA SER A 156 -20.44 11.04 -19.23
C SER A 156 -20.83 9.56 -19.14
N ALA A 157 -20.02 8.70 -18.51
CA ALA A 157 -20.34 7.29 -18.31
C ALA A 157 -21.13 7.08 -17.00
N ASP A 158 -22.04 6.09 -16.99
CA ASP A 158 -22.62 5.58 -15.74
C ASP A 158 -21.49 5.12 -14.81
N THR A 159 -21.54 5.53 -13.54
CA THR A 159 -20.63 5.01 -12.50
C THR A 159 -21.00 3.58 -12.14
N TYR A 160 -20.07 2.83 -11.53
CA TYR A 160 -20.31 1.40 -11.27
C TYR A 160 -21.52 1.18 -10.36
N ASP A 161 -21.76 2.06 -9.41
CA ASP A 161 -22.93 2.02 -8.52
C ASP A 161 -24.26 2.34 -9.24
N SER A 162 -24.26 3.06 -10.36
CA SER A 162 -25.46 3.30 -11.18
C SER A 162 -25.65 2.27 -12.30
N CYS A 163 -24.72 1.35 -12.52
CA CYS A 163 -24.90 0.22 -13.44
C CYS A 163 -25.99 -0.74 -12.93
N ILE A 164 -26.75 -1.34 -13.85
CA ILE A 164 -27.75 -2.38 -13.56
C ILE A 164 -27.02 -3.67 -13.14
N VAL A 165 -27.62 -4.44 -12.24
CA VAL A 165 -27.18 -5.79 -11.88
C VAL A 165 -28.06 -6.82 -12.60
N ASP A 166 -27.45 -7.70 -13.37
CA ASP A 166 -28.15 -8.83 -13.99
C ASP A 166 -28.72 -9.78 -12.91
N ASP A 167 -29.85 -10.44 -13.19
CA ASP A 167 -30.52 -11.37 -12.27
C ASP A 167 -31.03 -10.72 -10.95
N ALA A 168 -31.23 -9.39 -10.92
CA ALA A 168 -31.64 -8.65 -9.73
C ALA A 168 -32.94 -7.82 -9.90
N ASP A 169 -33.91 -8.03 -9.01
CA ASP A 169 -35.23 -7.38 -9.06
C ASP A 169 -35.71 -6.82 -7.70
N LEU A 170 -36.91 -6.25 -7.65
CA LEU A 170 -37.44 -5.59 -6.44
C LEU A 170 -37.59 -6.54 -5.23
N ASP A 171 -37.76 -7.85 -5.45
CA ASP A 171 -37.83 -8.84 -4.37
C ASP A 171 -36.44 -9.11 -3.74
N ASP A 172 -35.34 -8.58 -4.29
CA ASP A 172 -34.02 -8.57 -3.64
C ASP A 172 -33.86 -7.43 -2.60
N ILE A 173 -34.79 -6.47 -2.48
CA ILE A 173 -34.69 -5.32 -1.57
C ILE A 173 -35.14 -5.65 -0.13
N ASP A 174 -34.31 -5.32 0.86
CA ASP A 174 -34.62 -5.46 2.28
C ASP A 174 -35.44 -4.25 2.78
N GLU A 175 -36.71 -4.51 3.08
CA GLU A 175 -37.65 -3.51 3.63
C GLU A 175 -37.11 -2.84 4.91
N ASN A 176 -36.32 -3.55 5.72
CA ASN A 176 -35.71 -3.00 6.93
C ASN A 176 -34.67 -1.94 6.60
N ALA A 177 -33.96 -2.07 5.48
CA ALA A 177 -32.97 -1.08 5.02
C ALA A 177 -33.66 0.19 4.49
N LEU A 178 -34.79 0.05 3.78
CA LEU A 178 -35.62 1.18 3.34
C LEU A 178 -36.24 1.91 4.54
N ASN A 179 -36.86 1.19 5.47
CA ASN A 179 -37.43 1.76 6.69
C ASN A 179 -36.36 2.45 7.55
N PHE A 180 -35.14 1.90 7.61
CA PHE A 180 -34.02 2.54 8.30
C PHE A 180 -33.49 3.79 7.58
N TYR A 181 -33.45 3.81 6.23
CA TYR A 181 -33.18 5.03 5.48
C TYR A 181 -34.23 6.11 5.76
N ARG A 182 -35.52 5.79 5.65
CA ARG A 182 -36.61 6.74 5.92
C ARG A 182 -36.52 7.31 7.33
N LYS A 183 -36.16 6.48 8.33
CA LYS A 183 -35.88 6.93 9.70
C LYS A 183 -34.70 7.92 9.74
N LEU A 184 -33.51 7.53 9.30
CA LEU A 184 -32.31 8.38 9.38
C LEU A 184 -32.48 9.69 8.59
N ARG A 185 -33.08 9.63 7.40
CA ARG A 185 -33.35 10.81 6.59
C ARG A 185 -34.32 11.76 7.31
N LYS A 186 -35.37 11.24 7.96
CA LYS A 186 -36.29 12.05 8.78
C LYS A 186 -35.63 12.65 10.03
N GLU A 187 -34.61 12.00 10.60
CA GLU A 187 -33.80 12.56 11.69
C GLU A 187 -32.87 13.71 11.22
N VAL A 188 -32.57 13.81 9.93
CA VAL A 188 -31.75 14.88 9.32
C VAL A 188 -32.61 16.01 8.75
N ASN A 189 -33.66 15.68 7.99
CA ASN A 189 -34.62 16.62 7.41
C ASN A 189 -36.02 15.96 7.39
N PRO A 190 -36.94 16.35 8.30
CA PRO A 190 -38.30 15.82 8.32
C PRO A 190 -39.13 16.11 7.06
N ASP A 191 -38.81 17.20 6.36
CA ASP A 191 -39.59 17.74 5.23
C ASP A 191 -38.95 17.41 3.87
N ALA A 192 -38.06 16.40 3.81
CA ALA A 192 -37.43 15.95 2.58
C ALA A 192 -38.45 15.31 1.62
N GLU A 193 -38.54 15.80 0.38
CA GLU A 193 -39.57 15.43 -0.61
C GLU A 193 -39.66 13.92 -0.83
N GLU A 194 -38.51 13.24 -0.92
CA GLU A 194 -38.41 11.81 -1.15
C GLU A 194 -39.02 10.94 -0.04
N LEU A 195 -39.20 11.47 1.18
CA LEU A 195 -39.90 10.78 2.27
C LEU A 195 -41.39 10.59 1.98
N THR A 196 -41.98 11.42 1.11
CA THR A 196 -43.40 11.34 0.71
C THR A 196 -43.66 10.27 -0.36
N LEU A 197 -42.61 9.80 -1.05
CA LEU A 197 -42.71 8.84 -2.14
C LEU A 197 -42.99 7.42 -1.61
N ASN A 198 -43.69 6.62 -2.41
CA ASN A 198 -43.74 5.16 -2.23
C ASN A 198 -42.35 4.54 -2.42
N ASP A 199 -42.13 3.30 -1.98
CA ASP A 199 -40.78 2.70 -1.98
C ASP A 199 -40.16 2.54 -3.37
N VAL A 200 -40.95 2.30 -4.41
CA VAL A 200 -40.45 2.20 -5.79
C VAL A 200 -39.98 3.57 -6.30
N ASP A 201 -40.78 4.62 -6.09
CA ASP A 201 -40.38 5.96 -6.51
C ASP A 201 -39.27 6.57 -5.64
N LEU A 202 -39.17 6.20 -4.35
CA LEU A 202 -38.00 6.48 -3.51
C LEU A 202 -36.75 5.79 -4.05
N LEU A 203 -36.81 4.48 -4.33
CA LEU A 203 -35.69 3.74 -4.92
C LEU A 203 -35.25 4.35 -6.27
N ARG A 204 -36.19 4.84 -7.08
CA ARG A 204 -35.87 5.57 -8.32
C ARG A 204 -35.19 6.92 -8.06
N ALA A 205 -35.68 7.69 -7.10
CA ALA A 205 -35.09 8.99 -6.71
C ALA A 205 -33.64 8.83 -6.22
N LEU A 206 -33.36 7.80 -5.42
CA LEU A 206 -32.02 7.46 -4.93
C LEU A 206 -31.12 6.79 -5.97
N GLY A 207 -31.58 6.58 -7.22
CA GLY A 207 -30.84 5.87 -8.26
C GLY A 207 -30.61 4.38 -7.98
N ALA A 208 -31.34 3.80 -7.03
CA ALA A 208 -31.25 2.41 -6.61
C ALA A 208 -31.90 1.43 -7.61
N VAL A 209 -32.82 1.89 -8.46
CA VAL A 209 -33.42 1.11 -9.56
C VAL A 209 -33.55 1.94 -10.83
N LYS A 210 -33.45 1.29 -12.00
CA LYS A 210 -33.67 1.88 -13.32
C LYS A 210 -34.92 1.24 -13.96
N LYS A 211 -35.71 2.03 -14.70
CA LYS A 211 -36.90 1.51 -15.39
C LYS A 211 -36.50 0.76 -16.65
N ASN A 212 -36.98 -0.47 -16.81
CA ASN A 212 -36.58 -1.36 -17.89
C ASN A 212 -37.49 -1.23 -19.12
N LYS A 213 -37.05 -1.82 -20.25
CA LYS A 213 -37.76 -1.72 -21.54
C LYS A 213 -39.09 -2.46 -21.58
N GLN A 214 -39.34 -3.40 -20.65
CA GLN A 214 -40.61 -4.11 -20.51
C GLN A 214 -41.59 -3.38 -19.57
N GLY A 215 -41.17 -2.29 -18.93
CA GLY A 215 -41.98 -1.46 -18.05
C GLY A 215 -41.79 -1.73 -16.55
N GLY A 216 -41.02 -2.76 -16.19
CA GLY A 216 -40.61 -3.07 -14.82
C GLY A 216 -39.39 -2.26 -14.36
N TYR A 217 -38.73 -2.73 -13.30
CA TYR A 217 -37.56 -2.07 -12.70
C TYR A 217 -36.44 -3.07 -12.45
N ASP A 218 -35.24 -2.72 -12.91
CA ASP A 218 -34.01 -3.49 -12.68
C ASP A 218 -33.20 -2.79 -11.58
N LEU A 219 -32.57 -3.56 -10.67
CA LEU A 219 -31.75 -2.99 -9.61
C LEU A 219 -30.43 -2.43 -10.15
N THR A 220 -30.00 -1.30 -9.59
CA THR A 220 -28.61 -0.85 -9.74
C THR A 220 -27.74 -1.45 -8.64
N TYR A 221 -26.41 -1.38 -8.80
CA TYR A 221 -25.48 -1.71 -7.72
C TYR A 221 -25.72 -0.84 -6.48
N THR A 222 -26.19 0.40 -6.61
CA THR A 222 -26.63 1.22 -5.46
C THR A 222 -27.78 0.53 -4.71
N GLY A 223 -28.81 0.07 -5.44
CA GLY A 223 -29.95 -0.62 -4.84
C GLY A 223 -29.55 -1.90 -4.13
N LEU A 224 -28.84 -2.79 -4.84
CA LEU A 224 -28.38 -4.06 -4.28
C LEU A 224 -27.43 -3.86 -3.09
N LEU A 225 -26.46 -2.95 -3.18
CA LEU A 225 -25.44 -2.79 -2.12
C LEU A 225 -25.97 -2.02 -0.90
N VAL A 226 -26.81 -1.00 -1.11
CA VAL A 226 -27.32 -0.16 -0.01
C VAL A 226 -28.55 -0.76 0.67
N PHE A 227 -29.42 -1.41 -0.09
CA PHE A 227 -30.72 -1.91 0.37
C PHE A 227 -30.93 -3.43 0.20
N GLY A 228 -30.08 -4.15 -0.53
CA GLY A 228 -30.34 -5.55 -0.89
C GLY A 228 -30.20 -6.55 0.26
N LYS A 229 -31.09 -7.55 0.29
CA LYS A 229 -31.15 -8.63 1.30
C LYS A 229 -29.82 -9.38 1.37
N GLN A 230 -29.47 -9.87 2.57
CA GLN A 230 -28.22 -10.63 2.81
C GLN A 230 -28.06 -11.85 1.88
N MET A 231 -29.16 -12.50 1.47
CA MET A 231 -29.14 -13.61 0.51
C MET A 231 -28.91 -13.16 -0.93
N SER A 232 -29.54 -12.07 -1.36
CA SER A 232 -29.33 -11.43 -2.67
C SER A 232 -27.89 -10.96 -2.85
N LEU A 233 -27.33 -10.32 -1.83
CA LEU A 233 -25.91 -9.99 -1.75
C LEU A 233 -25.01 -11.23 -1.84
N ARG A 234 -25.41 -12.37 -1.22
CA ARG A 234 -24.66 -13.63 -1.30
C ARG A 234 -24.73 -14.28 -2.69
N ARG A 235 -25.86 -14.13 -3.39
CA ARG A 235 -26.10 -14.65 -4.75
C ARG A 235 -25.34 -13.86 -5.82
N LEU A 236 -25.51 -12.54 -5.82
CA LEU A 236 -25.11 -11.65 -6.91
C LEU A 236 -23.72 -11.03 -6.70
N VAL A 237 -23.33 -10.77 -5.45
CA VAL A 237 -22.05 -10.12 -5.10
C VAL A 237 -21.36 -10.82 -3.91
N PRO A 238 -21.02 -12.12 -4.00
CA PRO A 238 -20.57 -12.92 -2.86
C PRO A 238 -19.33 -12.37 -2.12
N SER A 239 -18.46 -11.62 -2.79
CA SER A 239 -17.30 -10.95 -2.19
C SER A 239 -17.62 -9.61 -1.52
N PHE A 240 -18.82 -9.07 -1.71
CA PHE A 240 -19.28 -7.88 -1.02
C PHE A 240 -19.67 -8.24 0.41
N ARG A 241 -18.69 -8.07 1.30
CA ARG A 241 -18.77 -8.30 2.74
C ARG A 241 -17.66 -7.51 3.44
N VAL A 242 -17.78 -7.40 4.76
CA VAL A 242 -16.78 -6.82 5.66
C VAL A 242 -16.27 -7.94 6.55
N ASP A 243 -15.01 -8.29 6.42
CA ASP A 243 -14.36 -9.31 7.24
C ASP A 243 -13.69 -8.60 8.44
N TYR A 244 -14.28 -8.74 9.62
CA TYR A 244 -13.64 -8.28 10.85
C TYR A 244 -12.70 -9.38 11.37
N ILE A 245 -11.40 -9.06 11.49
CA ILE A 245 -10.34 -10.03 11.77
C ILE A 245 -9.58 -9.56 13.03
N ARG A 246 -9.48 -10.42 14.05
CA ARG A 246 -8.74 -10.11 15.29
C ARG A 246 -7.44 -10.90 15.37
N ILE A 247 -6.34 -10.17 15.60
CA ILE A 247 -4.97 -10.71 15.64
C ILE A 247 -4.34 -10.40 17.00
N SER A 248 -3.72 -11.41 17.61
CA SER A 248 -2.94 -11.25 18.83
C SER A 248 -1.63 -10.50 18.54
N GLY A 249 -1.42 -9.37 19.20
CA GLY A 249 -0.19 -8.59 19.06
C GLY A 249 -0.23 -7.61 17.88
N ASN A 250 0.96 -7.24 17.38
CA ASN A 250 1.13 -6.04 16.52
C ASN A 250 1.53 -6.37 15.07
N GLN A 251 1.73 -7.63 14.71
CA GLN A 251 2.18 -8.07 13.38
C GLN A 251 1.27 -9.16 12.83
N TRP A 252 1.20 -9.27 11.51
CA TRP A 252 0.52 -10.38 10.83
C TRP A 252 1.46 -11.60 10.85
N LEU A 253 1.06 -12.69 11.49
CA LEU A 253 1.84 -13.92 11.57
C LEU A 253 1.48 -14.84 10.39
N ALA A 254 2.50 -15.28 9.63
CA ALA A 254 2.29 -16.11 8.44
C ALA A 254 2.00 -17.59 8.78
N ASP A 255 2.64 -18.13 9.83
CA ASP A 255 2.57 -19.55 10.20
C ASP A 255 1.58 -19.83 11.35
N GLY A 256 0.87 -20.96 11.24
CA GLY A 256 0.16 -21.61 12.36
C GLY A 256 -1.37 -21.70 12.26
N ASP A 257 -1.96 -22.57 13.10
CA ASP A 257 -3.42 -22.66 13.26
C ASP A 257 -4.00 -21.46 14.05
N ASN A 258 -3.19 -20.80 14.87
CA ASN A 258 -3.59 -19.65 15.71
C ASN A 258 -3.44 -18.29 15.00
N ARG A 259 -3.60 -18.22 13.67
CA ARG A 259 -3.40 -16.98 12.89
C ARG A 259 -4.37 -15.85 13.24
N PHE A 260 -5.59 -16.19 13.69
CA PHE A 260 -6.63 -15.24 14.06
C PHE A 260 -7.28 -15.71 15.37
N GLU A 261 -7.51 -14.80 16.33
CA GLU A 261 -8.32 -15.12 17.51
C GLU A 261 -9.79 -15.28 17.14
N GLN A 262 -10.24 -14.47 16.17
CA GLN A 262 -11.60 -14.49 15.64
C GLN A 262 -11.62 -13.92 14.22
N THR A 263 -12.58 -14.38 13.41
CA THR A 263 -12.96 -13.73 12.15
C THR A 263 -14.49 -13.71 12.06
N ILE A 264 -15.07 -12.57 11.67
CA ILE A 264 -16.51 -12.37 11.56
C ILE A 264 -16.83 -11.84 10.16
N ASP A 265 -17.31 -12.72 9.29
CA ASP A 265 -17.83 -12.40 7.96
C ASP A 265 -19.18 -11.65 8.06
N MET A 266 -19.15 -10.32 7.90
CA MET A 266 -20.35 -9.50 7.96
C MET A 266 -20.87 -9.16 6.55
N ARG A 267 -22.09 -9.57 6.24
CA ARG A 267 -22.82 -9.22 5.00
C ARG A 267 -24.22 -8.72 5.36
N GLY A 268 -24.72 -7.76 4.58
CA GLY A 268 -26.04 -7.14 4.71
C GLY A 268 -26.09 -5.79 3.97
N PRO A 269 -27.26 -5.13 3.92
CA PRO A 269 -27.42 -3.81 3.31
C PRO A 269 -26.43 -2.80 3.91
N LEU A 270 -25.71 -2.02 3.09
CA LEU A 270 -24.66 -1.10 3.55
C LEU A 270 -25.14 -0.14 4.65
N ILE A 271 -26.39 0.35 4.55
CA ILE A 271 -26.94 1.31 5.51
C ILE A 271 -27.10 0.71 6.92
N LEU A 272 -27.41 -0.59 7.03
CA LEU A 272 -27.46 -1.32 8.30
C LEU A 272 -26.05 -1.75 8.76
N MET A 273 -25.17 -2.05 7.80
CA MET A 273 -23.79 -2.51 8.03
C MET A 273 -22.88 -1.47 8.69
N VAL A 274 -23.16 -0.16 8.60
CA VAL A 274 -22.41 0.88 9.33
C VAL A 274 -22.41 0.59 10.84
N ASN A 275 -23.61 0.49 11.43
CA ASN A 275 -23.74 0.27 12.87
C ASN A 275 -23.21 -1.11 13.28
N LYS A 276 -23.48 -2.15 12.47
CA LYS A 276 -23.01 -3.52 12.73
C LYS A 276 -21.47 -3.59 12.79
N ALA A 277 -20.78 -2.99 11.81
CA ALA A 277 -19.32 -2.98 11.77
C ALA A 277 -18.71 -2.09 12.87
N CYS A 278 -19.32 -0.94 13.18
CA CYS A 278 -18.91 -0.12 14.32
C CYS A 278 -19.02 -0.89 15.64
N SER A 279 -20.16 -1.52 15.95
CA SER A 279 -20.34 -2.30 17.18
C SER A 279 -19.35 -3.48 17.27
N ALA A 280 -19.18 -4.25 16.20
CA ALA A 280 -18.27 -5.39 16.16
C ALA A 280 -16.82 -5.01 16.55
N VAL A 281 -16.36 -3.82 16.17
CA VAL A 281 -15.05 -3.28 16.57
C VAL A 281 -15.09 -2.73 18.00
N MET A 282 -16.11 -1.93 18.35
CA MET A 282 -16.16 -1.19 19.61
C MET A 282 -16.44 -2.05 20.85
N ASP A 283 -17.14 -3.17 20.70
CA ASP A 283 -17.32 -4.14 21.79
C ASP A 283 -16.06 -4.98 22.05
N ASP A 284 -15.14 -5.00 21.09
CA ASP A 284 -13.86 -5.73 21.11
C ASP A 284 -12.66 -4.84 21.53
N LEU A 285 -12.92 -3.54 21.73
CA LEU A 285 -11.97 -2.60 22.35
C LEU A 285 -12.08 -2.65 23.89
N PRO A 286 -10.96 -2.59 24.62
CA PRO A 286 -10.99 -2.48 26.08
C PRO A 286 -11.81 -1.26 26.54
N LYS A 287 -12.78 -1.48 27.42
CA LYS A 287 -13.65 -0.42 27.93
C LYS A 287 -12.97 0.23 29.14
N GLY A 288 -12.47 1.45 28.95
CA GLY A 288 -11.79 2.24 29.99
C GLY A 288 -12.68 2.55 31.19
N PHE A 289 -12.06 2.78 32.35
CA PHE A 289 -12.76 3.05 33.60
C PHE A 289 -12.26 4.39 34.18
N GLU A 290 -13.10 5.42 34.13
CA GLU A 290 -12.80 6.75 34.62
C GLU A 290 -13.93 7.27 35.54
N LEU A 291 -13.68 7.30 36.85
CA LEU A 291 -14.47 8.13 37.76
C LEU A 291 -14.00 9.59 37.62
N LYS A 292 -14.89 10.45 37.13
CA LYS A 292 -14.71 11.89 37.27
C LYS A 292 -14.96 12.27 38.72
N LYS A 293 -14.12 13.16 39.27
CA LYS A 293 -14.08 13.47 40.72
C LYS A 293 -15.43 13.87 41.33
N ASP A 294 -16.33 14.43 40.53
CA ASP A 294 -17.60 14.99 40.97
C ASP A 294 -18.84 14.26 40.39
N SER A 295 -18.70 13.03 39.87
CA SER A 295 -19.85 12.25 39.37
C SER A 295 -19.92 10.81 39.89
N MET A 296 -21.06 10.48 40.51
CA MET A 296 -21.42 9.10 40.93
C MET A 296 -21.55 8.10 39.77
N GLN A 297 -21.69 8.59 38.54
CA GLN A 297 -21.58 7.76 37.34
C GLN A 297 -20.12 7.67 36.90
N ALA A 298 -19.61 6.44 36.79
CA ALA A 298 -18.36 6.19 36.08
C ALA A 298 -18.58 6.45 34.58
N SER A 299 -17.66 7.19 33.96
CA SER A 299 -17.58 7.27 32.51
C SER A 299 -16.61 6.21 31.99
N THR A 300 -16.95 5.63 30.84
CA THR A 300 -16.01 4.89 30.02
C THR A 300 -15.60 5.80 28.86
N PRO A 301 -14.39 6.40 28.89
CA PRO A 301 -13.81 6.98 27.70
C PRO A 301 -13.65 5.88 26.65
N ALA A 302 -14.24 6.08 25.48
CA ALA A 302 -14.03 5.20 24.35
C ALA A 302 -12.58 5.37 23.86
N ILE A 303 -11.79 4.29 23.85
CA ILE A 303 -10.38 4.31 23.41
C ILE A 303 -10.24 4.84 21.99
N LEU A 304 -11.27 4.70 21.16
CA LEU A 304 -11.41 5.32 19.85
C LEU A 304 -12.74 6.09 19.79
N PRO A 305 -12.77 7.37 19.35
CA PRO A 305 -14.03 8.10 19.22
C PRO A 305 -14.92 7.46 18.15
N ASN A 306 -16.15 7.08 18.50
CA ASN A 306 -17.11 6.42 17.61
C ASN A 306 -17.27 7.11 16.24
N LYS A 307 -17.22 8.45 16.20
CA LYS A 307 -17.27 9.23 14.95
C LYS A 307 -16.10 8.93 14.01
N VAL A 308 -14.88 8.76 14.53
CA VAL A 308 -13.68 8.46 13.72
C VAL A 308 -13.81 7.08 13.08
N LEU A 309 -14.24 6.09 13.86
CA LEU A 309 -14.46 4.73 13.37
C LEU A 309 -15.58 4.69 12.31
N ARG A 310 -16.72 5.35 12.59
CA ARG A 310 -17.84 5.47 11.66
C ARG A 310 -17.40 6.09 10.34
N GLU A 311 -16.71 7.23 10.40
CA GLU A 311 -16.22 7.94 9.22
C GLU A 311 -15.20 7.09 8.43
N ALA A 312 -14.31 6.34 9.10
CA ALA A 312 -13.37 5.44 8.44
C ALA A 312 -14.07 4.28 7.69
N ILE A 313 -15.06 3.64 8.34
CA ILE A 313 -15.86 2.56 7.75
C ILE A 313 -16.73 3.09 6.59
N VAL A 314 -17.39 4.23 6.78
CA VAL A 314 -18.24 4.87 5.76
C VAL A 314 -17.42 5.29 4.53
N ASN A 315 -16.24 5.89 4.71
CA ASN A 315 -15.34 6.17 3.59
C ASN A 315 -14.86 4.90 2.89
N SER A 316 -14.67 3.78 3.62
CA SER A 316 -14.36 2.50 2.97
C SER A 316 -15.48 2.05 2.03
N TYR A 317 -16.75 2.18 2.44
CA TYR A 317 -17.91 1.86 1.59
C TYR A 317 -18.03 2.79 0.37
N ILE A 318 -17.92 4.11 0.58
CA ILE A 318 -18.08 5.13 -0.48
C ILE A 318 -16.95 5.03 -1.52
N HIS A 319 -15.71 4.77 -1.08
CA HIS A 319 -14.53 4.72 -1.95
C HIS A 319 -14.08 3.30 -2.35
N ARG A 320 -14.82 2.23 -1.99
CA ARG A 320 -14.53 0.86 -2.43
C ARG A 320 -14.56 0.74 -3.97
N SER A 321 -13.57 0.06 -4.54
CA SER A 321 -13.67 -0.44 -5.91
C SER A 321 -14.66 -1.61 -5.97
N ASN A 322 -15.81 -1.37 -6.59
CA ASN A 322 -16.83 -2.40 -6.79
C ASN A 322 -16.53 -3.38 -7.93
N ARG A 323 -15.45 -3.14 -8.70
CA ARG A 323 -14.99 -4.00 -9.81
C ARG A 323 -14.15 -5.21 -9.37
N VAL A 324 -13.65 -5.22 -8.13
CA VAL A 324 -12.75 -6.29 -7.63
C VAL A 324 -13.45 -7.25 -6.66
N ASN A 325 -13.12 -8.53 -6.82
CA ASN A 325 -13.65 -9.66 -6.06
C ASN A 325 -12.88 -9.82 -4.73
N GLN A 326 -12.97 -8.81 -3.87
CA GLN A 326 -12.29 -8.76 -2.56
C GLN A 326 -13.18 -8.13 -1.48
N PRO A 327 -13.18 -8.64 -0.24
CA PRO A 327 -13.90 -8.02 0.88
C PRO A 327 -13.22 -6.72 1.33
N ILE A 328 -13.93 -5.90 2.12
CA ILE A 328 -13.27 -4.93 3.00
C ILE A 328 -12.80 -5.69 4.22
N GLN A 329 -11.56 -5.49 4.66
CA GLN A 329 -11.05 -6.14 5.88
C GLN A 329 -10.83 -5.10 6.98
N ILE A 330 -11.40 -5.33 8.15
CA ILE A 330 -11.17 -4.52 9.35
C ILE A 330 -10.35 -5.37 10.30
N ILE A 331 -9.04 -5.11 10.35
CA ILE A 331 -8.08 -5.91 11.09
C ILE A 331 -7.74 -5.21 12.41
N ARG A 332 -8.10 -5.83 13.53
CA ARG A 332 -7.82 -5.35 14.88
C ARG A 332 -6.61 -6.08 15.46
N TYR A 333 -5.50 -5.36 15.54
CA TYR A 333 -4.29 -5.73 16.27
C TYR A 333 -4.41 -5.28 17.74
N SER A 334 -3.46 -5.67 18.61
CA SER A 334 -3.44 -5.20 20.00
C SER A 334 -3.23 -3.68 20.13
N ASN A 335 -2.54 -3.03 19.18
CA ASN A 335 -2.18 -1.61 19.26
C ASN A 335 -2.90 -0.68 18.25
N ARG A 336 -3.62 -1.23 17.27
CA ARG A 336 -4.25 -0.47 16.17
C ARG A 336 -5.38 -1.23 15.49
N ILE A 337 -6.25 -0.49 14.81
CA ILE A 337 -7.15 -1.01 13.78
C ILE A 337 -6.62 -0.60 12.42
N GLU A 338 -6.61 -1.51 11.45
CA GLU A 338 -6.39 -1.21 10.05
C GLU A 338 -7.63 -1.55 9.23
N ILE A 339 -8.13 -0.61 8.42
CA ILE A 339 -9.19 -0.85 7.44
C ILE A 339 -8.53 -0.94 6.06
N HIS A 340 -8.50 -2.15 5.52
CA HIS A 340 -7.98 -2.45 4.18
C HIS A 340 -9.16 -2.45 3.20
N ASN A 341 -9.19 -1.45 2.32
CA ASN A 341 -10.24 -1.26 1.32
C ASN A 341 -9.72 -1.63 -0.08
N PRO A 342 -10.44 -2.44 -0.86
CA PRO A 342 -10.15 -2.64 -2.28
C PRO A 342 -10.36 -1.35 -3.06
N GLY A 343 -9.41 -0.97 -3.92
CA GLY A 343 -9.35 0.35 -4.55
C GLY A 343 -8.29 1.24 -3.89
N TYR A 344 -7.33 1.78 -4.65
CA TYR A 344 -6.43 2.86 -4.22
C TYR A 344 -7.18 4.22 -4.09
N SER A 345 -6.56 5.30 -3.63
CA SER A 345 -7.24 6.62 -3.58
C SER A 345 -7.22 7.32 -4.95
N LEU A 346 -8.39 7.67 -5.49
CA LEU A 346 -8.49 8.46 -6.74
C LEU A 346 -7.94 9.88 -6.58
N LYS A 347 -8.00 10.45 -5.36
CA LYS A 347 -7.46 11.77 -5.02
C LYS A 347 -5.97 11.64 -4.62
N PRO A 348 -5.04 12.45 -5.17
CA PRO A 348 -3.63 12.41 -4.82
C PRO A 348 -3.35 12.62 -3.32
N GLN A 349 -2.31 11.96 -2.80
CA GLN A 349 -2.02 11.88 -1.36
C GLN A 349 -1.75 13.24 -0.69
N ASP A 350 -1.13 14.17 -1.41
CA ASP A 350 -0.85 15.52 -0.91
C ASP A 350 -2.13 16.35 -0.69
N ASP A 351 -3.28 15.94 -1.26
CA ASP A 351 -4.57 16.64 -1.13
C ASP A 351 -5.53 15.96 -0.12
N TRP A 352 -5.05 14.98 0.66
CA TRP A 352 -5.88 14.24 1.62
C TRP A 352 -6.15 15.04 2.90
N GLY A 353 -7.40 15.50 3.04
CA GLY A 353 -7.87 16.38 4.11
C GLY A 353 -8.32 17.74 3.59
N GLU A 354 -7.88 18.11 2.38
CA GLU A 354 -8.36 19.30 1.68
C GLU A 354 -9.77 19.08 1.08
N PRO A 355 -10.54 20.17 0.85
CA PRO A 355 -11.84 20.10 0.18
C PRO A 355 -11.83 19.42 -1.20
N GLY A 356 -13.02 19.05 -1.68
CA GLY A 356 -13.22 18.31 -2.93
C GLY A 356 -12.95 16.81 -2.77
N SER A 357 -13.90 15.98 -3.18
CA SER A 357 -13.79 14.51 -3.12
C SER A 357 -13.95 13.88 -4.50
N MET A 358 -13.09 12.91 -4.82
CA MET A 358 -13.23 12.04 -5.99
C MET A 358 -13.90 10.73 -5.56
N LEU A 359 -15.21 10.67 -5.76
CA LEU A 359 -16.08 9.57 -5.33
C LEU A 359 -16.04 8.42 -6.35
N ARG A 360 -15.84 7.18 -5.90
CA ARG A 360 -16.06 5.99 -6.76
C ARG A 360 -17.54 5.67 -6.95
N ASN A 361 -18.30 5.82 -5.87
CA ASN A 361 -19.70 5.46 -5.80
C ASN A 361 -20.52 6.69 -5.38
N PRO A 362 -20.77 7.65 -6.29
CA PRO A 362 -21.41 8.91 -5.97
C PRO A 362 -22.85 8.76 -5.44
N ARG A 363 -23.61 7.76 -5.88
CA ARG A 363 -24.99 7.50 -5.39
C ARG A 363 -24.99 6.89 -3.99
N ILE A 364 -24.05 5.99 -3.72
CA ILE A 364 -23.82 5.51 -2.35
C ILE A 364 -23.40 6.68 -1.45
N SER A 365 -22.51 7.56 -1.91
CA SER A 365 -22.10 8.77 -1.16
C SER A 365 -23.28 9.68 -0.86
N GLU A 366 -24.14 9.95 -1.84
CA GLU A 366 -25.34 10.80 -1.73
C GLU A 366 -26.25 10.31 -0.60
N ILE A 367 -26.67 9.04 -0.64
CA ILE A 367 -27.49 8.41 0.40
C ILE A 367 -26.84 8.51 1.80
N PHE A 368 -25.53 8.35 1.90
CA PHE A 368 -24.80 8.39 3.18
C PHE A 368 -24.62 9.80 3.76
N HIS A 369 -24.57 10.85 2.92
CA HIS A 369 -24.64 12.23 3.40
C HIS A 369 -26.06 12.61 3.80
N ASP A 370 -27.06 12.21 3.00
CA ASP A 370 -28.47 12.53 3.25
C ASP A 370 -29.02 11.94 4.55
N THR A 371 -28.40 10.84 5.01
CA THR A 371 -28.68 10.16 6.29
C THR A 371 -27.70 10.53 7.42
N ASN A 372 -26.79 11.49 7.19
CA ASN A 372 -25.76 11.93 8.16
C ASN A 372 -24.91 10.76 8.73
N LEU A 373 -24.68 9.73 7.91
CA LEU A 373 -23.75 8.63 8.20
C LEU A 373 -22.32 9.04 7.81
N ALA A 374 -22.15 9.82 6.75
CA ALA A 374 -20.91 10.48 6.34
C ALA A 374 -20.90 11.97 6.76
N GLU A 375 -19.74 12.49 7.19
CA GLU A 375 -19.51 13.93 7.28
C GLU A 375 -19.53 14.60 5.87
N THR A 376 -19.44 15.93 5.78
CA THR A 376 -19.58 16.68 4.50
C THR A 376 -18.55 16.27 3.43
N LYS A 377 -18.96 16.28 2.15
CA LYS A 377 -18.11 15.92 0.98
C LYS A 377 -16.71 16.54 1.04
N GLY A 378 -15.71 15.71 1.36
CA GLY A 378 -14.28 16.08 1.42
C GLY A 378 -13.73 16.46 2.80
N THR A 379 -14.55 16.62 3.84
CA THR A 379 -14.05 17.02 5.18
C THR A 379 -13.70 15.84 6.11
N GLY A 380 -14.14 14.62 5.78
CA GLY A 380 -14.02 13.41 6.61
C GLY A 380 -12.64 13.15 7.21
N ILE A 381 -11.58 13.12 6.39
CA ILE A 381 -10.20 12.92 6.86
C ILE A 381 -9.75 14.03 7.83
N GLY A 382 -10.15 15.29 7.58
CA GLY A 382 -9.89 16.41 8.49
C GLY A 382 -10.64 16.28 9.81
N ALA A 383 -11.91 15.87 9.77
CA ALA A 383 -12.71 15.58 10.96
C ALA A 383 -12.12 14.42 11.79
N MET A 384 -11.67 13.34 11.14
CA MET A 384 -10.98 12.23 11.80
C MET A 384 -9.69 12.68 12.48
N ARG A 385 -8.82 13.44 11.80
CA ARG A 385 -7.58 14.00 12.38
C ARG A 385 -7.87 14.88 13.59
N ARG A 386 -8.88 15.76 13.50
CA ARG A 386 -9.30 16.64 14.59
C ARG A 386 -9.78 15.84 15.80
N LEU A 387 -10.72 14.90 15.61
CA LEU A 387 -11.31 14.09 16.69
C LEU A 387 -10.28 13.18 17.39
N MET A 388 -9.29 12.63 16.66
CA MET A 388 -8.20 11.88 17.28
C MET A 388 -7.29 12.78 18.15
N LYS A 389 -6.98 13.99 17.66
CA LYS A 389 -6.17 14.99 18.40
C LYS A 389 -6.90 15.52 19.65
N GLU A 390 -8.21 15.75 19.55
CA GLU A 390 -9.10 16.09 20.68
C GLU A 390 -9.15 14.97 21.75
N ALA A 391 -9.05 13.71 21.33
CA ALA A 391 -8.98 12.53 22.21
C ALA A 391 -7.55 12.18 22.69
N GLY A 392 -6.54 12.99 22.39
CA GLY A 392 -5.14 12.76 22.78
C GLY A 392 -4.47 11.52 22.13
N LEU A 393 -5.10 10.96 21.10
CA LEU A 393 -4.61 9.84 20.31
C LEU A 393 -3.66 10.31 19.21
N MET A 394 -2.89 9.39 18.63
CA MET A 394 -2.17 9.68 17.39
C MET A 394 -3.14 9.90 16.22
N PRO A 395 -2.83 10.80 15.27
CA PRO A 395 -3.68 11.03 14.11
C PRO A 395 -3.81 9.77 13.22
N PRO A 396 -4.92 9.65 12.47
CA PRO A 396 -5.10 8.54 11.53
C PRO A 396 -4.09 8.69 10.39
N THR A 397 -3.49 7.57 10.00
CA THR A 397 -2.55 7.52 8.88
C THR A 397 -3.11 6.67 7.76
N PHE A 398 -2.83 7.06 6.53
CA PHE A 398 -3.41 6.50 5.32
C PHE A 398 -2.31 6.15 4.32
N GLU A 399 -2.53 5.08 3.57
CA GLU A 399 -1.65 4.56 2.53
C GLU A 399 -2.48 4.18 1.29
N SER A 400 -1.98 4.50 0.09
CA SER A 400 -2.68 4.24 -1.18
C SER A 400 -1.71 3.59 -2.16
N ASN A 401 -1.86 2.28 -2.37
CA ASN A 401 -1.00 1.51 -3.24
C ASN A 401 -1.71 1.25 -4.58
N HIS A 402 -1.26 1.94 -5.62
CA HIS A 402 -1.82 1.86 -6.98
C HIS A 402 -1.59 0.48 -7.61
N GLU A 403 -0.39 -0.09 -7.47
CA GLU A 403 0.00 -1.39 -8.06
C GLU A 403 -0.75 -2.56 -7.41
N ALA A 404 -1.00 -2.51 -6.09
CA ALA A 404 -1.78 -3.50 -5.35
C ALA A 404 -3.29 -3.23 -5.37
N ASN A 405 -3.75 -2.17 -6.05
CA ASN A 405 -5.12 -1.64 -6.06
C ASN A 405 -5.77 -1.59 -4.65
N LYS A 406 -5.10 -0.96 -3.69
CA LYS A 406 -5.45 -1.03 -2.26
C LYS A 406 -5.31 0.31 -1.56
N PHE A 407 -6.26 0.63 -0.68
CA PHE A 407 -6.17 1.73 0.27
C PHE A 407 -6.21 1.17 1.71
N THR A 408 -5.38 1.72 2.60
CA THR A 408 -5.28 1.29 4.00
C THR A 408 -5.41 2.51 4.90
N ALA A 409 -6.42 2.53 5.77
CA ALA A 409 -6.53 3.49 6.87
C ALA A 409 -6.09 2.84 8.19
N ARG A 410 -5.23 3.49 8.97
CA ARG A 410 -4.69 3.00 10.24
C ARG A 410 -5.08 3.92 11.39
N LEU A 411 -5.77 3.36 12.39
CA LEU A 411 -6.21 4.03 13.61
C LEU A 411 -5.44 3.44 14.80
N LEU A 412 -4.47 4.19 15.33
CA LEU A 412 -3.68 3.77 16.49
C LEU A 412 -4.53 3.93 17.76
N LEU A 413 -4.54 2.88 18.60
CA LEU A 413 -5.38 2.79 19.80
C LEU A 413 -4.69 3.31 21.07
N HIS A 414 -3.40 3.64 21.00
CA HIS A 414 -2.68 4.17 22.15
C HIS A 414 -2.85 5.69 22.27
N HIS A 415 -2.99 6.17 23.50
CA HIS A 415 -2.94 7.59 23.81
C HIS A 415 -1.50 8.10 23.65
N PHE A 416 -1.27 9.14 22.85
CA PHE A 416 0.09 9.64 22.60
C PHE A 416 0.74 10.10 23.90
N LEU A 417 0.00 10.85 24.71
CA LEU A 417 0.42 11.34 26.03
C LEU A 417 0.16 10.32 27.16
N SER A 418 0.21 9.01 26.89
CA SER A 418 0.15 8.01 27.98
C SER A 418 1.35 8.16 28.92
N LYS A 419 1.19 7.85 30.21
CA LYS A 419 2.30 7.89 31.18
C LYS A 419 3.50 7.05 30.70
N GLU A 420 3.21 5.87 30.15
CA GLU A 420 4.19 4.95 29.58
C GLU A 420 4.94 5.55 28.39
N ASN A 421 4.25 6.23 27.46
CA ASN A 421 4.89 6.95 26.36
C ASN A 421 5.72 8.13 26.85
N MET A 422 5.26 8.87 27.87
CA MET A 422 6.01 9.99 28.44
C MET A 422 7.28 9.53 29.17
N GLU A 423 7.22 8.44 29.94
CA GLU A 423 8.41 7.78 30.51
C GLU A 423 9.38 7.31 29.42
N TRP A 424 8.85 6.66 28.37
CA TRP A 424 9.63 6.13 27.26
C TRP A 424 10.23 7.22 26.35
N LEU A 425 9.66 8.43 26.33
CA LEU A 425 10.23 9.60 25.66
C LEU A 425 11.21 10.36 26.57
N ALA A 426 11.12 10.25 27.89
CA ALA A 426 11.99 10.96 28.83
C ALA A 426 13.48 10.53 28.71
N GLN A 427 13.74 9.26 28.46
CA GLN A 427 15.08 8.74 28.12
C GLN A 427 15.69 9.34 26.84
N TYR A 428 14.91 10.08 26.03
CA TYR A 428 15.38 10.77 24.83
C TYR A 428 15.39 12.31 24.99
N ALA A 429 15.19 12.83 26.20
CA ALA A 429 15.09 14.26 26.46
C ALA A 429 16.35 15.04 26.06
N GLU A 430 17.54 14.44 26.23
CA GLU A 430 18.84 15.04 25.86
C GLU A 430 18.97 15.39 24.37
N PHE A 431 18.23 14.70 23.49
CA PHE A 431 18.32 14.89 22.04
C PHE A 431 17.49 16.06 21.50
N GLY A 432 16.77 16.79 22.36
CA GLY A 432 16.02 18.00 21.98
C GLY A 432 15.01 17.75 20.86
N LEU A 433 14.26 16.64 20.96
CA LEU A 433 13.30 16.23 19.92
C LEU A 433 12.04 17.11 19.92
N VAL A 434 11.62 17.55 18.74
CA VAL A 434 10.32 18.24 18.55
C VAL A 434 9.15 17.25 18.67
N ASN A 435 7.92 17.74 18.74
CA ASN A 435 6.76 16.90 19.03
C ASN A 435 6.44 15.93 17.89
N GLU A 436 6.68 16.36 16.65
CA GLU A 436 6.57 15.61 15.40
C GLU A 436 7.59 14.46 15.36
N GLN A 437 8.82 14.71 15.82
CA GLN A 437 9.85 13.69 16.00
C GLN A 437 9.47 12.67 17.08
N LYS A 438 8.90 13.12 18.21
CA LYS A 438 8.39 12.22 19.27
C LYS A 438 7.22 11.36 18.78
N LEU A 439 6.27 11.95 18.04
CA LEU A 439 5.17 11.24 17.37
C LEU A 439 5.71 10.18 16.41
N ALA A 440 6.74 10.50 15.61
CA ALA A 440 7.35 9.55 14.69
C ALA A 440 8.07 8.40 15.40
N LEU A 441 8.77 8.65 16.52
CA LEU A 441 9.39 7.58 17.30
C LEU A 441 8.33 6.63 17.90
N VAL A 442 7.21 7.15 18.42
CA VAL A 442 6.09 6.33 18.88
C VAL A 442 5.46 5.57 17.70
N PHE A 443 5.25 6.22 16.55
CA PHE A 443 4.70 5.57 15.36
C PHE A 443 5.55 4.38 14.90
N VAL A 444 6.86 4.57 14.74
CA VAL A 444 7.78 3.51 14.28
C VAL A 444 7.94 2.40 15.32
N ARG A 445 7.82 2.70 16.63
CA ARG A 445 7.78 1.67 17.68
C ARG A 445 6.56 0.74 17.54
N GLU A 446 5.41 1.29 17.14
CA GLU A 446 4.13 0.58 17.09
C GLU A 446 3.80 -0.04 15.72
N VAL A 447 4.26 0.57 14.63
CA VAL A 447 4.01 0.14 13.24
C VAL A 447 5.25 -0.50 12.59
N GLY A 448 6.43 -0.32 13.18
CA GLY A 448 7.71 -0.89 12.73
C GLY A 448 8.47 -0.05 11.69
N ALA A 449 7.75 0.74 10.89
CA ALA A 449 8.31 1.59 9.84
C ALA A 449 7.51 2.90 9.67
N ILE A 450 8.13 3.90 9.05
CA ILE A 450 7.51 5.14 8.57
C ILE A 450 8.17 5.60 7.26
N ASP A 451 7.43 6.30 6.40
CA ASP A 451 7.95 6.98 5.20
C ASP A 451 7.72 8.50 5.31
N ASN A 452 8.17 9.29 4.32
CA ASN A 452 7.93 10.74 4.33
C ASN A 452 6.43 11.07 4.33
N ALA A 453 5.65 10.38 3.50
CA ALA A 453 4.22 10.65 3.35
C ALA A 453 3.41 10.31 4.61
N THR A 454 3.82 9.32 5.41
CA THR A 454 3.22 9.04 6.72
C THR A 454 3.70 10.02 7.79
N TYR A 455 4.97 10.43 7.77
CA TYR A 455 5.47 11.47 8.68
C TYR A 455 4.69 12.78 8.54
N ARG A 456 4.38 13.20 7.31
CA ARG A 456 3.53 14.38 7.02
C ARG A 456 2.07 14.24 7.47
N GLN A 457 1.62 13.02 7.79
CA GLN A 457 0.28 12.80 8.35
C GLN A 457 0.25 12.90 9.89
N LEU A 458 1.42 13.03 10.55
CA LEU A 458 1.53 13.22 11.99
C LEU A 458 1.20 14.65 12.45
N ASP A 459 1.48 15.66 11.61
CA ASP A 459 0.87 16.99 11.70
C ASP A 459 0.78 17.61 10.30
N SER A 460 -0.40 18.12 9.93
CA SER A 460 -0.68 18.62 8.58
C SER A 460 0.06 19.91 8.21
N SER A 461 0.77 20.54 9.14
CA SER A 461 1.67 21.67 8.84
C SER A 461 3.05 21.25 8.27
N ILE A 462 3.37 19.95 8.28
CA ILE A 462 4.69 19.45 7.87
C ILE A 462 4.81 19.38 6.34
N THR A 463 5.64 20.24 5.77
CA THR A 463 6.00 20.19 4.34
C THR A 463 6.94 19.02 4.01
N HIS A 464 7.00 18.64 2.73
CA HIS A 464 7.93 17.61 2.20
C HIS A 464 9.38 17.79 2.69
N ALA A 465 9.90 19.03 2.63
CA ALA A 465 11.26 19.34 3.11
C ALA A 465 11.39 19.27 4.64
N ARG A 466 10.37 19.73 5.39
CA ARG A 466 10.38 19.65 6.86
C ARG A 466 10.41 18.20 7.33
N ALA A 467 9.52 17.35 6.80
CA ALA A 467 9.50 15.91 7.10
C ALA A 467 10.86 15.28 6.79
N ARG A 468 11.45 15.59 5.63
CA ARG A 468 12.74 15.05 5.23
C ARG A 468 13.88 15.44 6.18
N LEU A 469 13.98 16.72 6.55
CA LEU A 469 14.98 17.22 7.51
C LEU A 469 14.80 16.57 8.90
N GLU A 470 13.57 16.49 9.40
CA GLU A 470 13.29 15.95 10.72
C GLU A 470 13.50 14.42 10.79
N ILE A 471 13.23 13.69 9.71
CA ILE A 471 13.59 12.26 9.57
C ILE A 471 15.10 12.09 9.42
N HIS A 472 15.80 12.94 8.66
CA HIS A 472 17.25 12.87 8.52
C HIS A 472 17.93 13.02 9.89
N LYS A 473 17.55 14.05 10.67
CA LYS A 473 18.00 14.23 12.06
C LYS A 473 17.73 12.99 12.94
N LEU A 474 16.62 12.27 12.74
CA LEU A 474 16.36 11.02 13.48
C LEU A 474 17.26 9.85 13.01
N CYS A 475 17.74 9.86 11.76
CA CYS A 475 18.74 8.92 11.26
C CYS A 475 20.15 9.27 11.79
N ASP A 476 20.53 10.55 11.78
CA ASP A 476 21.83 11.04 12.28
C ASP A 476 22.00 10.76 13.79
N LEU A 477 20.91 10.92 14.55
CA LEU A 477 20.85 10.57 15.97
C LEU A 477 20.75 9.05 16.23
N GLY A 478 20.78 8.23 15.19
CA GLY A 478 20.78 6.76 15.27
C GLY A 478 19.47 6.13 15.76
N PHE A 479 18.33 6.83 15.65
CA PHE A 479 17.01 6.30 16.02
C PHE A 479 16.32 5.55 14.88
N LEU A 480 16.52 6.01 13.64
CA LEU A 480 15.94 5.42 12.44
C LEU A 480 17.02 4.93 11.48
N GLU A 481 16.75 3.83 10.78
CA GLU A 481 17.57 3.35 9.67
C GLU A 481 16.81 3.46 8.35
N LYS A 482 17.41 4.11 7.35
CA LYS A 482 16.83 4.25 6.00
C LYS A 482 16.92 2.93 5.23
N LYS A 483 15.81 2.50 4.63
CA LYS A 483 15.68 1.35 3.74
C LYS A 483 15.05 1.77 2.41
N GLY A 484 15.27 0.95 1.38
CA GLY A 484 14.78 1.21 0.02
C GLY A 484 15.44 2.43 -0.66
N GLN A 485 14.91 2.81 -1.83
CA GLN A 485 15.42 3.90 -2.66
C GLN A 485 14.29 4.54 -3.48
N GLY A 486 14.42 5.83 -3.81
CA GLY A 486 13.43 6.57 -4.60
C GLY A 486 12.05 6.56 -3.93
N ARG A 487 10.98 6.37 -4.72
CA ARG A 487 9.59 6.26 -4.23
C ARG A 487 9.37 5.12 -3.21
N ASN A 488 10.27 4.13 -3.14
CA ASN A 488 10.21 3.02 -2.19
C ASN A 488 11.08 3.29 -0.94
N THR A 489 11.29 4.55 -0.54
CA THR A 489 12.10 4.91 0.64
C THR A 489 11.27 4.88 1.92
N TYR A 490 11.68 4.08 2.90
CA TYR A 490 11.09 4.01 4.23
C TYR A 490 12.16 3.94 5.32
N TYR A 491 11.78 4.11 6.57
CA TYR A 491 12.66 4.23 7.72
C TYR A 491 12.15 3.30 8.82
N ILE A 492 13.02 2.44 9.35
CA ILE A 492 12.69 1.46 10.40
C ILE A 492 13.33 1.86 11.74
N ARG A 493 12.84 1.31 12.86
CA ARG A 493 13.52 1.50 14.16
C ARG A 493 14.90 0.86 14.18
N THR A 494 15.88 1.55 14.78
CA THR A 494 17.12 0.92 15.25
C THR A 494 16.92 0.29 16.63
N SER A 495 17.93 -0.41 17.13
CA SER A 495 18.01 -0.87 18.53
C SER A 495 17.98 0.24 19.59
N LYS A 496 18.20 1.51 19.20
CA LYS A 496 18.08 2.68 20.10
C LYS A 496 16.61 3.00 20.46
N VAL A 497 15.67 2.60 19.59
CA VAL A 497 14.23 2.78 19.77
C VAL A 497 13.65 1.47 20.33
N VAL A 498 13.99 1.18 21.58
CA VAL A 498 13.61 -0.03 22.32
C VAL A 498 12.09 -0.10 22.50
N SER A 499 11.47 -1.26 22.37
CA SER A 499 10.04 -1.48 22.62
C SER A 499 9.76 -1.72 24.11
N LEU A 500 8.52 -1.54 24.55
CA LEU A 500 8.20 -1.58 25.98
C LEU A 500 8.36 -2.97 26.62
N GLY A 501 8.22 -4.04 25.84
CA GLY A 501 8.52 -5.42 26.27
C GLY A 501 10.01 -5.76 26.30
N GLU A 502 10.88 -4.95 25.68
CA GLU A 502 12.34 -5.07 25.74
C GLU A 502 12.94 -4.35 26.98
N ARG A 503 12.10 -3.84 27.90
CA ARG A 503 12.51 -3.35 29.24
C ARG A 503 13.03 -4.51 30.10
N LEU A 504 14.31 -4.85 29.97
CA LEU A 504 15.04 -5.53 31.05
C LEU A 504 15.10 -4.59 32.27
N PRO A 505 14.61 -4.98 33.45
CA PRO A 505 14.92 -4.25 34.68
C PRO A 505 16.42 -4.41 35.02
N PRO A 506 17.05 -3.45 35.71
CA PRO A 506 18.41 -3.61 36.22
C PRO A 506 18.48 -4.85 37.14
N GLN A 507 19.26 -5.86 36.76
CA GLN A 507 19.42 -7.09 37.54
C GLN A 507 20.51 -6.96 38.60
N ASP A 508 20.30 -6.07 39.57
CA ASP A 508 21.02 -6.07 40.84
C ASP A 508 20.17 -6.74 41.93
N GLU A 509 20.09 -8.07 41.87
CA GLU A 509 20.51 -8.95 42.98
C GLU A 509 20.50 -10.42 42.56
N ARG A 510 21.47 -11.20 43.09
CA ARG A 510 21.61 -12.64 42.80
C ARG A 510 20.75 -13.46 43.76
N LEU A 511 20.18 -14.57 43.28
CA LEU A 511 20.16 -15.85 44.01
C LEU A 511 19.78 -17.05 43.10
N LEU A 512 20.72 -17.98 42.93
CA LEU A 512 20.54 -19.38 42.52
C LEU A 512 20.49 -20.25 43.81
N PRO A 513 20.11 -21.56 43.82
CA PRO A 513 20.14 -22.57 42.74
C PRO A 513 18.83 -23.43 42.69
N GLN A 514 18.71 -24.70 42.25
CA GLN A 514 19.62 -25.78 41.78
C GLN A 514 18.85 -26.85 40.94
N HIS A 515 19.59 -27.82 40.40
CA HIS A 515 19.17 -29.13 39.82
C HIS A 515 18.52 -29.13 38.41
N GLY A 516 18.85 -30.06 37.50
CA GLY A 516 19.98 -31.00 37.52
C GLY A 516 19.97 -32.12 36.46
N ILE A 517 21.12 -32.30 35.79
CA ILE A 517 21.76 -33.59 35.37
C ILE A 517 21.18 -34.40 34.17
N LEU A 518 22.11 -34.75 33.25
CA LEU A 518 22.25 -35.84 32.21
C LEU A 518 21.02 -36.63 31.68
N GLY A 519 21.00 -37.16 30.44
CA GLY A 519 22.00 -37.09 29.34
C GLY A 519 21.85 -38.18 28.24
N GLU A 520 22.80 -38.20 27.29
CA GLU A 520 23.11 -39.25 26.30
C GLU A 520 22.19 -39.49 25.06
N ARG A 521 22.57 -40.45 24.20
CA ARG A 521 22.24 -40.58 22.76
C ARG A 521 21.68 -41.98 22.41
N TYR A 522 21.13 -42.19 21.20
CA TYR A 522 21.64 -43.16 20.20
C TYR A 522 20.90 -43.05 18.83
N GLN A 523 21.20 -43.93 17.87
CA GLN A 523 20.93 -43.75 16.43
C GLN A 523 20.14 -44.90 15.78
N GLY A 524 19.60 -44.61 14.58
CA GLY A 524 19.29 -45.54 13.49
C GLY A 524 18.58 -44.79 12.36
N GLU A 525 18.65 -45.10 11.07
CA GLU A 525 19.47 -45.94 10.19
C GLU A 525 18.80 -45.79 8.80
N ASN A 526 19.56 -45.58 7.70
CA ASN A 526 19.38 -46.20 6.36
C ASN A 526 18.02 -46.05 5.57
N GLU A 527 17.90 -46.04 4.23
CA GLU A 527 18.77 -46.34 3.07
C GLU A 527 18.47 -45.45 1.80
N ARG A 528 19.45 -45.35 0.87
CA ARG A 528 19.41 -45.55 -0.64
C ARG A 528 18.29 -44.93 -1.54
N TYR A 529 18.45 -44.66 -2.86
CA TYR A 529 19.54 -44.70 -3.86
C TYR A 529 19.22 -43.78 -5.09
N GLN A 530 20.27 -43.34 -5.83
CA GLN A 530 20.47 -43.17 -7.31
C GLN A 530 19.29 -43.03 -8.32
N ALA A 531 19.43 -42.41 -9.52
CA ALA A 531 20.53 -41.66 -10.18
C ALA A 531 20.08 -41.00 -11.53
N PHE A 532 20.85 -40.00 -12.01
CA PHE A 532 21.16 -39.66 -13.43
C PHE A 532 20.05 -39.21 -14.41
N GLU A 533 20.28 -38.31 -15.39
CA GLU A 533 21.24 -37.17 -15.48
C GLU A 533 20.52 -36.02 -16.27
N GLU A 534 20.90 -35.37 -17.39
CA GLU A 534 22.17 -35.19 -18.12
C GLU A 534 22.31 -33.73 -18.62
N ARG A 535 23.40 -33.07 -18.22
CA ARG A 535 24.22 -31.99 -18.84
C ARG A 535 23.61 -30.82 -19.65
N TYR A 536 24.12 -29.61 -19.36
CA TYR A 536 24.10 -28.47 -20.28
C TYR A 536 25.27 -27.49 -20.02
N GLN A 537 25.95 -27.01 -21.06
CA GLN A 537 27.29 -26.43 -20.91
C GLN A 537 27.35 -24.90 -20.74
N GLY A 538 28.33 -24.43 -19.96
CA GLY A 538 28.66 -23.01 -19.70
C GLY A 538 30.01 -22.88 -18.97
N GLU A 539 30.61 -21.68 -18.96
CA GLU A 539 32.02 -21.46 -18.55
C GLU A 539 32.22 -20.39 -17.45
N VAL A 540 33.50 -20.12 -17.15
CA VAL A 540 33.99 -19.63 -15.85
C VAL A 540 33.93 -18.11 -15.70
N GLY A 541 33.55 -17.66 -14.50
CA GLY A 541 33.85 -16.33 -13.96
C GLY A 541 34.51 -16.47 -12.59
N THR A 542 35.43 -15.58 -12.24
CA THR A 542 36.31 -15.69 -11.08
C THR A 542 35.58 -15.66 -9.74
N PHE A 543 36.13 -16.40 -8.76
CA PHE A 543 35.86 -16.20 -7.34
C PHE A 543 36.89 -15.20 -6.80
N GLU A 544 36.41 -14.17 -6.09
CA GLU A 544 37.18 -13.44 -5.09
C GLU A 544 36.35 -13.38 -3.81
N GLU A 545 37.03 -13.41 -2.66
CA GLU A 545 36.43 -13.79 -1.40
C GLU A 545 35.89 -12.61 -0.59
N ARG A 546 34.76 -12.84 0.10
CA ARG A 546 34.68 -12.86 1.58
C ARG A 546 33.24 -13.09 2.01
N TYR A 547 32.97 -14.24 2.64
CA TYR A 547 31.76 -14.43 3.43
C TYR A 547 32.02 -15.42 4.56
N GLN A 548 31.69 -15.02 5.80
CA GLN A 548 31.66 -15.92 6.95
C GLN A 548 30.18 -16.24 7.24
N GLY A 549 29.78 -17.49 7.05
CA GLY A 549 28.41 -17.93 7.32
C GLY A 549 28.09 -19.30 6.71
N VAL A 550 27.96 -20.30 7.59
CA VAL A 550 27.55 -21.70 7.35
C VAL A 550 28.41 -22.49 6.35
N ASN A 551 29.03 -23.56 6.81
CA ASN A 551 29.80 -24.49 5.98
C ASN A 551 28.88 -25.30 5.05
N ARG A 552 29.35 -25.66 3.84
CA ARG A 552 28.64 -26.55 2.91
C ARG A 552 28.27 -27.87 3.60
N GLU A 553 29.15 -28.39 4.45
CA GLU A 553 28.93 -29.64 5.19
C GLU A 553 27.74 -29.53 6.16
N GLU A 554 27.59 -28.39 6.84
CA GLU A 554 26.45 -28.11 7.72
C GLU A 554 25.14 -27.98 6.93
N LEU A 555 25.15 -27.26 5.80
CA LEU A 555 23.99 -27.16 4.91
C LEU A 555 23.59 -28.52 4.31
N LEU A 556 24.55 -29.40 4.04
CA LEU A 556 24.28 -30.75 3.56
C LEU A 556 23.65 -31.63 4.64
N LEU A 557 23.97 -31.46 5.93
CA LEU A 557 23.32 -32.21 7.02
C LEU A 557 21.81 -31.94 7.12
N LEU A 558 21.36 -30.76 6.70
CA LEU A 558 19.94 -30.36 6.72
C LEU A 558 19.09 -31.05 5.62
N LEU A 559 19.70 -31.74 4.66
CA LEU A 559 19.02 -32.31 3.49
C LEU A 559 19.07 -33.84 3.49
N PRO A 560 18.05 -34.55 2.97
CA PRO A 560 18.08 -36.01 2.86
C PRO A 560 19.18 -36.53 1.93
N ASP A 561 19.71 -37.73 2.15
CA ASP A 561 20.83 -38.29 1.36
C ASP A 561 20.55 -38.41 -0.14
N HIS A 562 19.29 -38.57 -0.55
CA HIS A 562 18.89 -38.57 -1.96
C HIS A 562 18.96 -37.17 -2.60
N ILE A 563 18.88 -36.10 -1.79
CA ILE A 563 19.12 -34.72 -2.20
C ILE A 563 20.62 -34.41 -2.17
N LYS A 564 21.36 -34.81 -1.12
CA LYS A 564 22.83 -34.65 -1.05
C LYS A 564 23.51 -35.23 -2.30
N LYS A 565 23.17 -36.47 -2.67
CA LYS A 565 23.68 -37.13 -3.89
C LYS A 565 23.35 -36.34 -5.16
N ARG A 566 22.14 -35.79 -5.29
CA ARG A 566 21.76 -34.95 -6.44
C ARG A 566 22.50 -33.60 -6.46
N ILE A 567 22.93 -33.07 -5.30
CA ILE A 567 23.76 -31.86 -5.23
C ILE A 567 25.20 -32.17 -5.69
N ASP A 568 25.77 -33.29 -5.26
CA ASP A 568 27.13 -33.69 -5.65
C ASP A 568 27.20 -34.23 -7.10
N GLU A 569 26.12 -34.84 -7.61
CA GLU A 569 25.95 -35.19 -9.04
C GLU A 569 25.79 -33.93 -9.94
N VAL A 570 25.41 -32.77 -9.39
CA VAL A 570 25.19 -31.51 -10.14
C VAL A 570 26.50 -30.75 -10.40
N GLY A 571 27.30 -31.33 -11.30
CA GLY A 571 28.53 -30.71 -11.82
C GLY A 571 28.32 -29.36 -12.50
N LYS A 572 29.41 -28.68 -12.90
CA LYS A 572 29.36 -27.30 -13.47
C LYS A 572 28.40 -27.13 -14.66
N ARG A 573 28.07 -28.20 -15.38
CA ARG A 573 27.32 -28.18 -16.65
C ARG A 573 26.07 -29.10 -16.58
N VAL A 574 24.88 -28.55 -16.31
CA VAL A 574 23.60 -29.26 -16.03
C VAL A 574 22.40 -28.52 -16.67
N PRO A 575 21.30 -29.20 -17.11
CA PRO A 575 20.14 -28.54 -17.70
C PRO A 575 19.42 -27.61 -16.75
N LYS A 576 18.81 -26.57 -17.32
CA LYS A 576 18.05 -25.58 -16.55
C LYS A 576 16.94 -26.22 -15.73
N ASP A 577 16.21 -27.18 -16.30
CA ASP A 577 15.03 -27.78 -15.66
C ASP A 577 15.39 -28.78 -14.56
N VAL A 578 16.48 -29.55 -14.73
CA VAL A 578 17.04 -30.43 -13.69
C VAL A 578 17.55 -29.60 -12.51
N LEU A 579 18.27 -28.51 -12.78
CA LEU A 579 18.79 -27.60 -11.77
C LEU A 579 17.64 -26.84 -11.06
N ASN A 580 16.64 -26.39 -11.81
CA ASN A 580 15.43 -25.76 -11.28
C ASN A 580 14.67 -26.72 -10.36
N LYS A 581 14.43 -27.96 -10.78
CA LYS A 581 13.75 -28.96 -9.96
C LYS A 581 14.54 -29.28 -8.69
N LEU A 582 15.88 -29.37 -8.74
CA LEU A 582 16.68 -29.55 -7.54
C LEU A 582 16.54 -28.39 -6.54
N VAL A 583 16.45 -27.13 -7.01
CA VAL A 583 16.17 -26.00 -6.11
C VAL A 583 14.79 -26.13 -5.46
N VAL A 584 13.75 -26.42 -6.24
CA VAL A 584 12.38 -26.63 -5.73
C VAL A 584 12.36 -27.76 -4.69
N ASP A 585 12.99 -28.91 -5.01
CA ASP A 585 13.03 -30.06 -4.11
C ASP A 585 13.77 -29.73 -2.79
N MET A 586 14.92 -29.03 -2.84
CA MET A 586 15.62 -28.58 -1.62
C MET A 586 14.76 -27.61 -0.80
N CYS A 587 14.18 -26.59 -1.44
CA CYS A 587 13.34 -25.58 -0.81
C CYS A 587 11.99 -26.13 -0.30
N SER A 588 11.57 -27.32 -0.76
CA SER A 588 10.38 -28.03 -0.24
C SER A 588 10.64 -28.76 1.09
N ILE A 589 11.91 -28.86 1.51
CA ILE A 589 12.34 -29.59 2.72
C ILE A 589 12.89 -28.62 3.76
N VAL A 590 13.73 -27.65 3.34
CA VAL A 590 14.32 -26.63 4.22
C VAL A 590 14.30 -25.27 3.53
N PRO A 591 13.89 -24.18 4.22
CA PRO A 591 14.04 -22.83 3.69
C PRO A 591 15.53 -22.48 3.47
N LEU A 592 15.92 -22.15 2.24
CA LEU A 592 17.33 -21.89 1.87
C LEU A 592 17.52 -20.49 1.30
N SER A 593 18.56 -19.78 1.73
CA SER A 593 18.89 -18.45 1.23
C SER A 593 19.50 -18.48 -0.16
N MET A 594 19.54 -17.33 -0.83
CA MET A 594 20.26 -17.16 -2.09
C MET A 594 21.75 -17.58 -1.97
N ASN A 595 22.36 -17.38 -0.79
CA ASN A 595 23.74 -17.76 -0.53
C ASN A 595 23.85 -19.26 -0.24
N ASP A 596 22.93 -19.85 0.54
CA ASP A 596 22.90 -21.27 0.86
C ASP A 596 22.82 -22.10 -0.44
N LEU A 597 21.94 -21.71 -1.37
CA LEU A 597 21.82 -22.29 -2.70
C LEU A 597 23.07 -22.08 -3.57
N SER A 598 23.75 -20.94 -3.43
CA SER A 598 25.01 -20.64 -4.13
C SER A 598 26.15 -21.55 -3.68
N VAL A 599 26.24 -21.82 -2.37
CA VAL A 599 27.25 -22.66 -1.72
C VAL A 599 27.00 -24.14 -2.00
N LEU A 600 25.77 -24.63 -1.83
CA LEU A 600 25.41 -26.03 -2.10
C LEU A 600 25.67 -26.43 -3.55
N LEU A 601 25.18 -25.62 -4.51
CA LEU A 601 25.21 -25.92 -5.95
C LEU A 601 26.45 -25.37 -6.69
N HIS A 602 27.40 -24.75 -5.97
CA HIS A 602 28.60 -24.07 -6.50
C HIS A 602 28.31 -23.12 -7.68
N ARG A 603 27.32 -22.21 -7.50
CA ARG A 603 26.91 -21.24 -8.52
C ARG A 603 27.29 -19.80 -8.15
N ASN A 604 27.37 -18.93 -9.14
CA ASN A 604 27.46 -17.48 -8.92
C ASN A 604 26.05 -16.93 -8.62
N SER A 605 25.86 -16.40 -7.40
CA SER A 605 24.58 -15.89 -6.89
C SER A 605 23.87 -14.92 -7.85
N LYS A 606 24.60 -13.92 -8.38
CA LYS A 606 24.02 -12.89 -9.28
C LYS A 606 23.50 -13.46 -10.59
N SER A 607 24.23 -14.41 -11.21
CA SER A 607 23.75 -15.08 -12.41
C SER A 607 22.62 -16.08 -12.13
N PHE A 608 22.66 -16.77 -10.99
CA PHE A 608 21.70 -17.81 -10.62
C PHE A 608 20.33 -17.23 -10.23
N LYS A 609 20.31 -16.11 -9.49
CA LYS A 609 19.08 -15.38 -9.15
C LYS A 609 18.29 -14.99 -10.41
N ASN A 610 18.98 -14.42 -11.40
CA ASN A 610 18.34 -13.91 -12.61
C ASN A 610 17.93 -15.00 -13.61
N LYS A 611 18.70 -16.10 -13.72
CA LYS A 611 18.43 -17.15 -14.72
C LYS A 611 17.49 -18.25 -14.22
N ASN A 612 17.53 -18.60 -12.94
CA ASN A 612 16.84 -19.76 -12.37
C ASN A 612 15.78 -19.33 -11.35
N ILE A 613 16.17 -18.65 -10.28
CA ILE A 613 15.27 -18.32 -9.15
C ILE A 613 14.12 -17.41 -9.61
N LYS A 614 14.38 -16.38 -10.41
CA LYS A 614 13.33 -15.50 -10.96
C LYS A 614 12.25 -16.28 -11.73
N VAL A 615 12.66 -17.24 -12.56
CA VAL A 615 11.73 -18.08 -13.36
C VAL A 615 10.93 -19.03 -12.47
N LEU A 616 11.55 -19.58 -11.41
CA LEU A 616 10.84 -20.42 -10.45
C LEU A 616 9.79 -19.64 -9.63
N LEU A 617 10.08 -18.38 -9.29
CA LEU A 617 9.12 -17.48 -8.64
C LEU A 617 7.99 -17.08 -9.61
N GLU A 618 8.32 -16.71 -10.85
CA GLU A 618 7.33 -16.37 -11.91
C GLU A 618 6.38 -17.52 -12.24
N ASN A 619 6.86 -18.76 -12.14
CA ASN A 619 6.05 -19.97 -12.34
C ASN A 619 5.31 -20.45 -11.06
N ASN A 620 5.40 -19.74 -9.93
CA ASN A 620 4.88 -20.16 -8.61
C ASN A 620 5.41 -21.54 -8.15
N GLN A 621 6.65 -21.87 -8.48
CA GLN A 621 7.35 -23.10 -8.07
C GLN A 621 8.29 -22.89 -6.87
N LEU A 622 8.66 -21.63 -6.62
CA LEU A 622 9.25 -21.15 -5.37
C LEU A 622 8.40 -20.01 -4.83
N PHE A 623 8.44 -19.84 -3.52
CA PHE A 623 7.92 -18.69 -2.80
C PHE A 623 9.02 -18.12 -1.91
N TYR A 624 8.89 -16.85 -1.52
CA TYR A 624 9.74 -16.24 -0.51
C TYR A 624 9.31 -16.74 0.88
N TRP A 625 10.25 -17.02 1.79
CA TRP A 625 9.92 -17.33 3.19
C TRP A 625 9.38 -16.09 3.92
N ILE A 626 9.76 -14.89 3.46
CA ILE A 626 9.23 -13.61 3.94
C ILE A 626 8.59 -12.89 2.73
N PRO A 627 7.35 -13.24 2.32
CA PRO A 627 6.68 -12.63 1.17
C PRO A 627 6.56 -11.11 1.25
N GLU A 628 6.42 -10.58 2.47
CA GLU A 628 6.20 -9.17 2.77
C GLU A 628 7.43 -8.30 2.47
N MET A 629 8.63 -8.91 2.45
CA MET A 629 9.88 -8.20 2.16
C MET A 629 10.85 -9.06 1.34
N ILE A 630 10.62 -9.07 0.03
CA ILE A 630 11.43 -9.74 -1.01
C ILE A 630 12.96 -9.55 -0.84
N ASN A 631 13.42 -8.42 -0.31
CA ASN A 631 14.83 -8.11 -0.09
C ASN A 631 15.28 -8.15 1.39
N HIS A 632 14.58 -8.90 2.26
CA HIS A 632 14.98 -9.10 3.66
C HIS A 632 16.41 -9.67 3.75
N PRO A 633 17.29 -9.22 4.68
CA PRO A 633 18.68 -9.68 4.75
C PRO A 633 18.79 -11.19 5.06
N GLN A 634 17.82 -11.76 5.75
CA GLN A 634 17.68 -13.20 5.99
C GLN A 634 16.68 -13.88 5.02
N GLN A 635 16.39 -13.30 3.85
CA GLN A 635 15.41 -13.87 2.90
C GLN A 635 15.83 -15.26 2.42
N LYS A 636 14.86 -16.17 2.37
CA LYS A 636 15.02 -17.55 1.91
C LYS A 636 13.90 -17.93 0.94
N TYR A 637 14.09 -19.05 0.26
CA TYR A 637 13.13 -19.63 -0.67
C TYR A 637 12.58 -20.93 -0.12
N VAL A 638 11.27 -21.09 -0.26
CA VAL A 638 10.50 -22.30 0.10
C VAL A 638 9.70 -22.79 -1.11
N ALA A 639 9.31 -24.06 -1.11
CA ALA A 639 8.41 -24.64 -2.10
C ALA A 639 7.32 -25.46 -1.41
N ASP A 640 6.18 -25.63 -2.08
CA ASP A 640 5.09 -26.47 -1.59
C ASP A 640 5.52 -27.96 -1.59
N PRO A 641 5.42 -28.70 -0.46
CA PRO A 641 5.80 -30.11 -0.37
C PRO A 641 5.07 -31.05 -1.35
N SER A 642 3.92 -30.65 -1.88
CA SER A 642 3.21 -31.40 -2.93
C SER A 642 3.90 -31.31 -4.29
N MET A 643 4.59 -30.21 -4.61
CA MET A 643 5.25 -30.03 -5.91
C MET A 643 6.45 -30.96 -6.09
N ALA A 644 7.15 -31.32 -4.99
CA ALA A 644 8.21 -32.33 -4.99
C ALA A 644 7.74 -33.72 -5.49
N ARG A 645 6.44 -33.99 -5.45
CA ARG A 645 5.85 -35.29 -5.86
C ARG A 645 5.40 -35.37 -7.32
N SER A 646 5.58 -34.31 -8.12
CA SER A 646 5.20 -34.30 -9.54
C SER A 646 6.22 -35.00 -10.45
N SER A 647 6.35 -36.33 -10.34
CA SER A 647 7.01 -37.18 -11.36
C SER A 647 6.73 -38.69 -11.23
N ASN A 648 5.55 -39.13 -10.79
CA ASN A 648 5.24 -40.57 -10.75
C ASN A 648 3.77 -40.98 -11.06
N LYS A 649 3.05 -40.19 -11.86
CA LYS A 649 1.73 -40.56 -12.41
C LYS A 649 1.61 -40.31 -13.92
N LYS A 650 2.07 -41.28 -14.73
CA LYS A 650 1.49 -41.63 -16.04
C LYS A 650 1.99 -43.01 -16.50
N ARG A 651 1.13 -43.75 -17.20
CA ARG A 651 1.39 -45.04 -17.89
C ARG A 651 1.73 -46.25 -16.99
N LYS A 652 0.69 -46.84 -16.40
CA LYS A 652 0.23 -48.15 -16.90
C LYS A 652 -1.17 -47.97 -17.52
N GLN A 653 -1.67 -49.03 -18.16
CA GLN A 653 -2.85 -49.04 -19.04
C GLN A 653 -4.12 -48.60 -18.30
#